data_AF-A0A1V4E7N8-F1
#
_entry.id   AF-A0A1V4E7N8-F1
#
_cell.length_a   1.000
_cell.length_b   1.000
_cell.length_c   1.000
_cell.angle_alpha   90.00
_cell.angle_beta   90.00
_cell.angle_gamma   90.00
#
_symmetry.space_group_name_H-M   'P 1'
#
loop_
_entity.id
_entity.type
_entity.pdbx_description
1 polymer ?
#
loop_
_entity_poly.entity_id
_entity_poly.type
_entity_poly.pdbx_seq_one_letter_code
_entity_poly.pdbx_strand_id
1 'polypeptide(L)'
;MSTPPASTIEQAVADISDETGAVRGAGVLVAADLVLTCAHVIARGGEKQPETVLVGFPFLRTGPLRASVHFWAPHVPGSEPGTGDLAVLRLERSLPPDVRPVEFAAVAPPGLQVSAYGFPGGYPDGRWASGRTVGSLPNGAVQLEATDSTGFTAGYSGAPVWSPELGAVLGILYAVDGPDGRAGYMSPASALAETWPEFDAVIRSARERAASVPEDRRRRPGEFAPGGRERTQWVSDAPADHDVLRRTALANVLARQLRHARTETPDVSFLVHVDGSWGTGKSTLLKLLARELHSDSIVAFFDTWRHVRIEPPWWALLITIRKAVVQHRPRWRRPFFLLRELLARVRRDGAPQVLSGLLLVGAALLTAFLFRAGVITVPSVGPTLTTVTTVAGAAGALWTAGILVSRYAMWGSARRARTFEQSHTDPMNDVAEHIAWLVRHAGRPIVVFVEDLDRCNADYVVNFLDSVQTLVRDVPEHWRRPVRRTPDFHAPSFVVAMDGAWLRCAYENAYETFKSAVAEPGRPIGYLFLDKLFQLSVPMPKLGGAGRDLYFGGLLGVSVAAPSPPTADQVRAALTASSDEIEVLETLAKAEPRVREMVASQAVERILDADVQGLSHHALAKFSRLLHSNRAR
;
A
#
# COMPACT_ATOMS: atom_id res chain seq x y z
N MET A 1 -16.88 -9.18 6.76
CA MET A 1 -15.41 -9.19 6.93
C MET A 1 -15.08 -10.47 7.67
N SER A 2 -14.48 -11.45 7.00
CA SER A 2 -14.00 -12.66 7.66
C SER A 2 -12.80 -12.26 8.51
N THR A 3 -12.90 -12.43 9.82
CA THR A 3 -11.78 -12.25 10.76
C THR A 3 -10.59 -13.07 10.23
N PRO A 4 -9.35 -12.52 10.26
CA PRO A 4 -8.17 -13.33 9.95
C PRO A 4 -8.17 -14.59 10.82
N PRO A 5 -7.68 -15.74 10.33
CA PRO A 5 -7.59 -16.94 11.15
C PRO A 5 -6.73 -16.63 12.37
N ALA A 6 -7.26 -16.94 13.56
CA ALA A 6 -6.55 -16.80 14.82
C ALA A 6 -5.19 -17.52 14.72
N SER A 7 -4.14 -16.86 15.17
CA SER A 7 -2.81 -17.45 15.34
C SER A 7 -2.85 -18.66 16.27
N THR A 8 -1.84 -19.53 16.22
CA THR A 8 -1.78 -20.74 17.06
C THR A 8 -1.96 -20.43 18.55
N ILE A 9 -1.36 -19.33 19.03
CA ILE A 9 -1.52 -18.90 20.42
C ILE A 9 -2.95 -18.43 20.73
N GLU A 10 -3.57 -17.65 19.84
CA GLU A 10 -4.96 -17.20 20.01
C GLU A 10 -5.93 -18.40 20.06
N GLN A 11 -5.74 -19.42 19.21
CA GLN A 11 -6.58 -20.62 19.24
C GLN A 11 -6.42 -21.46 20.51
N ALA A 12 -5.27 -21.37 21.18
CA ALA A 12 -4.93 -22.20 22.32
C ALA A 12 -5.21 -21.53 23.68
N VAL A 13 -5.41 -20.20 23.72
CA VAL A 13 -5.80 -19.50 24.94
C VAL A 13 -7.23 -19.87 25.33
N ALA A 14 -7.40 -20.23 26.60
CA ALA A 14 -8.68 -20.58 27.18
C ALA A 14 -9.10 -19.57 28.26
N ASP A 15 -10.39 -19.31 28.38
CA ASP A 15 -10.99 -18.73 29.58
C ASP A 15 -11.40 -19.86 30.53
N ILE A 16 -11.13 -19.68 31.82
CA ILE A 16 -11.51 -20.63 32.86
C ILE A 16 -12.63 -20.00 33.68
N SER A 17 -13.80 -20.61 33.58
CA SER A 17 -15.04 -20.09 34.17
C SER A 17 -15.55 -21.01 35.28
N ASP A 18 -16.19 -20.42 36.28
CA ASP A 18 -16.91 -21.18 37.31
C ASP A 18 -18.28 -21.68 36.82
N GLU A 19 -18.99 -22.45 37.65
CA GLU A 19 -20.32 -22.98 37.32
C GLU A 19 -21.38 -21.90 37.06
N THR A 20 -21.15 -20.67 37.52
CA THR A 20 -22.02 -19.51 37.25
C THR A 20 -21.71 -18.84 35.92
N GLY A 21 -20.65 -19.27 35.23
CA GLY A 21 -20.16 -18.70 33.98
C GLY A 21 -19.27 -17.47 34.15
N ALA A 22 -18.84 -17.15 35.39
CA ALA A 22 -17.94 -16.05 35.63
C ALA A 22 -16.49 -16.49 35.38
N VAL A 23 -15.78 -15.78 34.50
CA VAL A 23 -14.37 -16.01 34.19
C VAL A 23 -13.50 -15.68 35.41
N ARG A 24 -12.66 -16.62 35.82
CA ARG A 24 -11.78 -16.51 37.00
C ARG A 24 -10.30 -16.39 36.64
N GLY A 25 -9.93 -16.84 35.46
CA GLY A 25 -8.56 -16.77 34.97
C GLY A 25 -8.47 -17.28 33.54
N ALA A 26 -7.23 -17.44 33.09
CA ALA A 26 -6.91 -17.94 31.77
C ALA A 26 -6.29 -19.35 31.86
N GLY A 27 -6.20 -20.02 30.71
CA GLY A 27 -5.49 -21.27 30.55
C GLY A 27 -4.90 -21.40 29.15
N VAL A 28 -4.15 -22.48 28.91
CA VAL A 28 -3.55 -22.77 27.62
C VAL A 28 -3.67 -24.24 27.23
N LEU A 29 -4.07 -24.49 25.98
CA LEU A 29 -4.15 -25.83 25.41
C LEU A 29 -2.76 -26.40 25.10
N VAL A 30 -2.42 -27.52 25.73
CA VAL A 30 -1.10 -28.17 25.64
C VAL A 30 -1.12 -29.56 24.99
N ALA A 31 -2.31 -30.15 24.86
CA ALA A 31 -2.56 -31.34 24.05
C ALA A 31 -3.93 -31.23 23.39
N ALA A 32 -4.37 -32.25 22.65
CA ALA A 32 -5.67 -32.23 21.98
C ALA A 32 -6.87 -32.03 22.94
N ASP A 33 -6.71 -32.45 24.19
CA ASP A 33 -7.74 -32.45 25.22
C ASP A 33 -7.25 -31.94 26.59
N LEU A 34 -6.02 -31.44 26.70
CA LEU A 34 -5.44 -30.98 27.98
C LEU A 34 -5.18 -29.47 27.97
N VAL A 35 -5.66 -28.81 29.02
CA VAL A 35 -5.48 -27.37 29.26
C VAL A 35 -4.73 -27.16 30.58
N LEU A 36 -3.68 -26.33 30.55
CA LEU A 36 -2.92 -25.90 31.73
C LEU A 36 -3.47 -24.59 32.27
N THR A 37 -3.56 -24.49 33.59
CA THR A 37 -3.95 -23.27 34.34
C THR A 37 -3.30 -23.30 35.73
N CYS A 38 -3.42 -22.21 36.49
CA CYS A 38 -3.07 -22.21 37.91
C CYS A 38 -4.13 -22.94 38.74
N ALA A 39 -3.72 -23.61 39.83
CA ALA A 39 -4.65 -24.32 40.71
C ALA A 39 -5.58 -23.37 41.46
N HIS A 40 -5.08 -22.20 41.88
CA HIS A 40 -5.91 -21.21 42.56
C HIS A 40 -7.07 -20.67 41.69
N VAL A 41 -6.94 -20.71 40.35
CA VAL A 41 -8.00 -20.28 39.42
C VAL A 41 -9.23 -21.18 39.55
N ILE A 42 -9.03 -22.46 39.92
CA ILE A 42 -10.10 -23.45 40.03
C ILE A 42 -10.43 -23.85 41.48
N ALA A 43 -9.65 -23.42 42.47
CA ALA A 43 -9.80 -23.76 43.90
C ALA A 43 -10.96 -23.10 44.65
N ARG A 44 -11.73 -22.18 44.05
CA ARG A 44 -12.94 -21.58 44.68
C ARG A 44 -12.71 -20.96 46.07
N GLY A 45 -11.48 -20.57 46.42
CA GLY A 45 -11.15 -20.09 47.77
C GLY A 45 -11.28 -21.14 48.88
N GLY A 46 -11.33 -22.44 48.53
CA GLY A 46 -11.37 -23.56 49.47
C GLY A 46 -10.29 -24.60 49.15
N GLU A 47 -9.99 -25.47 50.12
CA GLU A 47 -8.93 -26.50 49.98
C GLU A 47 -9.35 -27.73 49.14
N LYS A 48 -10.54 -27.73 48.54
CA LYS A 48 -11.10 -28.90 47.82
C LYS A 48 -11.09 -28.72 46.31
N GLN A 49 -10.63 -29.76 45.62
CA GLN A 49 -10.67 -29.91 44.17
C GLN A 49 -12.12 -29.92 43.65
N PRO A 50 -12.48 -29.10 42.64
CA PRO A 50 -13.78 -29.12 42.00
C PRO A 50 -13.93 -30.36 41.10
N GLU A 51 -15.15 -30.90 41.04
CA GLU A 51 -15.47 -32.05 40.18
C GLU A 51 -15.55 -31.66 38.69
N THR A 52 -16.01 -30.44 38.37
CA THR A 52 -16.14 -29.96 36.99
C THR A 52 -15.75 -28.49 36.90
N VAL A 53 -15.05 -28.14 35.83
CA VAL A 53 -14.64 -26.77 35.47
C VAL A 53 -15.15 -26.45 34.07
N LEU A 54 -15.55 -25.19 33.82
CA LEU A 54 -15.92 -24.74 32.48
C LEU A 54 -14.71 -24.08 31.82
N VAL A 55 -14.45 -24.47 30.57
CA VAL A 55 -13.33 -24.00 29.76
C VAL A 55 -13.86 -23.48 28.44
N GLY A 56 -13.68 -22.20 28.15
CA GLY A 56 -14.01 -21.59 26.86
C GLY A 56 -12.76 -21.26 26.04
N PHE A 57 -12.94 -21.13 24.72
CA PHE A 57 -11.88 -20.72 23.79
C PHE A 57 -12.39 -19.50 23.00
N PRO A 58 -12.12 -18.26 23.47
CA PRO A 58 -12.79 -17.06 22.96
C PRO A 58 -12.51 -16.81 21.48
N PHE A 59 -11.30 -17.12 21.01
CA PHE A 59 -10.91 -16.96 19.60
C PHE A 59 -11.51 -18.02 18.66
N LEU A 60 -11.88 -19.19 19.19
CA LEU A 60 -12.57 -20.25 18.44
C LEU A 60 -14.09 -20.04 18.40
N ARG A 61 -14.62 -19.13 19.24
CA ARG A 61 -16.06 -18.89 19.40
C ARG A 61 -16.85 -20.16 19.70
N THR A 62 -16.22 -21.10 20.40
CA THR A 62 -16.88 -22.29 20.93
C THR A 62 -17.55 -21.94 22.25
N GLY A 63 -18.75 -22.48 22.51
CA GLY A 63 -19.35 -22.38 23.84
C GLY A 63 -18.49 -23.07 24.90
N PRO A 64 -18.71 -22.79 26.20
CA PRO A 64 -17.92 -23.37 27.27
C PRO A 64 -18.03 -24.90 27.27
N LEU A 65 -16.89 -25.56 27.37
CA LEU A 65 -16.74 -27.01 27.46
C LEU A 65 -16.59 -27.41 28.92
N ARG A 66 -17.16 -28.56 29.29
CA ARG A 66 -16.89 -29.17 30.59
C ARG A 66 -15.51 -29.84 30.56
N ALA A 67 -14.78 -29.68 31.65
CA ALA A 67 -13.50 -30.31 31.87
C ALA A 67 -13.43 -30.94 33.27
N SER A 68 -12.85 -32.14 33.33
CA SER A 68 -12.47 -32.81 34.57
C SER A 68 -11.04 -32.43 34.94
N VAL A 69 -10.72 -32.37 36.23
CA VAL A 69 -9.35 -32.12 36.67
C VAL A 69 -8.50 -33.40 36.48
N HIS A 70 -7.52 -33.34 35.58
CA HIS A 70 -6.56 -34.42 35.30
C HIS A 70 -5.40 -34.44 36.28
N PHE A 71 -4.91 -33.26 36.67
CA PHE A 71 -3.83 -33.10 37.64
C PHE A 71 -4.07 -31.83 38.47
N TRP A 72 -3.72 -31.89 39.76
CA TRP A 72 -3.93 -30.81 40.70
C TRP A 72 -2.78 -30.74 41.71
N ALA A 73 -2.06 -29.63 41.71
CA ALA A 73 -1.08 -29.27 42.71
C ALA A 73 -1.43 -27.85 43.19
N PRO A 74 -2.04 -27.69 44.39
CA PRO A 74 -2.37 -26.39 44.94
C PRO A 74 -1.19 -25.81 45.72
N HIS A 75 -1.09 -24.49 45.73
CA HIS A 75 -0.03 -23.82 46.49
C HIS A 75 -0.14 -24.18 47.98
N VAL A 76 0.98 -24.57 48.60
CA VAL A 76 1.03 -24.92 50.02
C VAL A 76 1.21 -23.64 50.85
N PRO A 77 0.32 -23.33 51.80
CA PRO A 77 0.46 -22.14 52.63
C PRO A 77 1.82 -22.10 53.35
N GLY A 78 2.59 -21.03 53.14
CA GLY A 78 3.91 -20.84 53.73
C GLY A 78 5.09 -21.28 52.85
N SER A 79 4.85 -21.85 51.66
CA SER A 79 5.90 -22.02 50.65
C SER A 79 6.09 -20.74 49.84
N GLU A 80 7.24 -20.59 49.16
CA GLU A 80 7.45 -19.42 48.31
C GLU A 80 6.44 -19.38 47.15
N PRO A 81 5.94 -18.19 46.76
CA PRO A 81 5.01 -18.03 45.65
C PRO A 81 5.57 -18.66 44.37
N GLY A 82 4.85 -19.62 43.79
CA GLY A 82 5.23 -20.28 42.52
C GLY A 82 5.64 -21.74 42.64
N THR A 83 5.87 -22.24 43.87
CA THR A 83 6.02 -23.68 44.10
C THR A 83 4.63 -24.31 44.23
N GLY A 84 4.26 -25.13 43.23
CA GLY A 84 3.08 -25.99 43.28
C GLY A 84 1.73 -25.31 43.10
N ASP A 85 1.56 -24.36 42.18
CA ASP A 85 0.24 -23.77 41.83
C ASP A 85 -0.18 -24.12 40.39
N LEU A 86 -0.48 -25.40 40.15
CA LEU A 86 -0.68 -25.96 38.83
C LEU A 86 -1.90 -26.86 38.78
N ALA A 87 -2.74 -26.67 37.76
CA ALA A 87 -3.79 -27.61 37.42
C ALA A 87 -3.79 -27.94 35.93
N VAL A 88 -4.07 -29.22 35.64
CA VAL A 88 -4.30 -29.72 34.28
C VAL A 88 -5.76 -30.14 34.20
N LEU A 89 -6.46 -29.59 33.22
CA LEU A 89 -7.85 -29.89 32.94
C LEU A 89 -7.94 -30.75 31.68
N ARG A 90 -8.74 -31.83 31.73
CA ARG A 90 -9.05 -32.66 30.57
C ARG A 90 -10.45 -32.33 30.07
N LEU A 91 -10.54 -31.89 28.82
CA LEU A 91 -11.80 -31.58 28.15
C LEU A 91 -12.61 -32.86 27.93
N GLU A 92 -13.90 -32.84 28.28
CA GLU A 92 -14.81 -33.98 28.06
C GLU A 92 -15.16 -34.18 26.58
N ARG A 93 -14.99 -33.12 25.77
CA ARG A 93 -15.22 -33.13 24.32
C ARG A 93 -13.96 -32.67 23.60
N SER A 94 -13.65 -33.35 22.50
CA SER A 94 -12.53 -32.96 21.63
C SER A 94 -12.80 -31.64 20.92
N LEU A 95 -11.76 -30.82 20.81
CA LEU A 95 -11.77 -29.62 19.98
C LEU A 95 -11.75 -29.97 18.48
N PRO A 96 -12.11 -29.02 17.59
CA PRO A 96 -11.97 -29.21 16.15
C PRO A 96 -10.56 -29.67 15.78
N PRO A 97 -10.41 -30.57 14.79
CA PRO A 97 -9.12 -31.20 14.46
C PRO A 97 -8.06 -30.23 13.93
N ASP A 98 -8.43 -28.99 13.63
CA ASP A 98 -7.53 -27.95 13.13
C ASP A 98 -6.92 -27.10 14.26
N VAL A 99 -7.45 -27.19 15.49
CA VAL A 99 -6.87 -26.54 16.67
C VAL A 99 -5.54 -27.21 17.02
N ARG A 100 -4.52 -26.41 17.33
CA ARG A 100 -3.18 -26.89 17.64
C ARG A 100 -2.79 -26.47 19.06
N PRO A 101 -2.24 -27.39 19.88
CA PRO A 101 -1.67 -27.01 21.17
C PRO A 101 -0.42 -26.15 20.98
N VAL A 102 -0.06 -25.39 22.01
CA VAL A 102 1.15 -24.54 21.99
C VAL A 102 2.44 -25.34 22.11
N GLU A 103 3.53 -24.80 21.57
CA GLU A 103 4.89 -25.26 21.86
C GLU A 103 5.48 -24.51 23.05
N PHE A 104 6.24 -25.20 23.90
CA PHE A 104 6.96 -24.59 25.02
C PHE A 104 8.45 -24.41 24.71
N ALA A 105 9.00 -23.27 25.09
CA ALA A 105 10.43 -23.03 25.05
C ALA A 105 11.14 -23.77 26.21
N ALA A 106 12.34 -24.31 25.93
CA ALA A 106 13.13 -24.99 26.95
C ALA A 106 13.71 -24.04 28.01
N VAL A 107 13.92 -22.76 27.66
CA VAL A 107 14.54 -21.75 28.52
C VAL A 107 13.85 -20.40 28.33
N ALA A 108 13.77 -19.61 29.40
CA ALA A 108 13.26 -18.24 29.39
C ALA A 108 14.37 -17.24 29.82
N PRO A 109 15.30 -16.88 28.92
CA PRO A 109 16.37 -15.94 29.26
C PRO A 109 15.82 -14.53 29.55
N PRO A 110 16.56 -13.70 30.33
CA PRO A 110 16.27 -12.28 30.52
C PRO A 110 16.20 -11.49 29.20
N GLY A 111 15.34 -10.48 29.15
CA GLY A 111 15.26 -9.49 28.07
C GLY A 111 14.35 -9.86 26.89
N LEU A 112 13.73 -11.04 26.87
CA LEU A 112 12.80 -11.44 25.82
C LEU A 112 11.52 -10.62 25.88
N GLN A 113 11.03 -10.15 24.73
CA GLN A 113 9.70 -9.59 24.62
C GLN A 113 8.65 -10.69 24.76
N VAL A 114 7.62 -10.40 25.55
CA VAL A 114 6.53 -11.33 25.84
C VAL A 114 5.15 -10.67 25.75
N SER A 115 4.14 -11.49 25.49
CA SER A 115 2.73 -11.10 25.55
C SER A 115 1.92 -12.19 26.24
N ALA A 116 0.90 -11.77 27.00
CA ALA A 116 -0.06 -12.67 27.63
C ALA A 116 -1.48 -12.18 27.35
N TYR A 117 -2.41 -13.11 27.13
CA TYR A 117 -3.83 -12.80 27.00
C TYR A 117 -4.58 -13.34 28.21
N GLY A 118 -5.28 -12.46 28.92
CA GLY A 118 -6.00 -12.80 30.14
C GLY A 118 -7.32 -12.03 30.26
N PHE A 119 -8.03 -12.24 31.37
CA PHE A 119 -9.39 -11.76 31.57
C PHE A 119 -9.50 -10.89 32.83
N PRO A 120 -8.89 -9.68 32.83
CA PRO A 120 -8.94 -8.79 33.98
C PRO A 120 -10.35 -8.21 34.21
N GLY A 121 -10.62 -7.78 35.44
CA GLY A 121 -11.89 -7.18 35.82
C GLY A 121 -12.30 -6.02 34.90
N GLY A 122 -13.54 -6.03 34.41
CA GLY A 122 -14.06 -5.05 33.46
C GLY A 122 -13.82 -5.39 31.98
N TYR A 123 -13.11 -6.47 31.67
CA TYR A 123 -12.83 -6.93 30.29
C TYR A 123 -13.23 -8.40 30.12
N PRO A 124 -14.54 -8.71 30.01
CA PRO A 124 -15.03 -10.10 29.92
C PRO A 124 -14.57 -10.84 28.67
N ASP A 125 -14.31 -10.12 27.58
CA ASP A 125 -13.79 -10.70 26.33
C ASP A 125 -12.27 -10.93 26.36
N GLY A 126 -11.58 -10.53 27.43
CA GLY A 126 -10.14 -10.63 27.58
C GLY A 126 -9.35 -9.48 26.95
N ARG A 127 -8.06 -9.39 27.29
CA ARG A 127 -7.16 -8.33 26.83
C ARG A 127 -5.71 -8.84 26.77
N TRP A 128 -4.94 -8.28 25.83
CA TRP A 128 -3.49 -8.47 25.75
C TRP A 128 -2.76 -7.56 26.73
N ALA A 129 -1.75 -8.11 27.40
CA ALA A 129 -0.71 -7.38 28.12
C ALA A 129 0.67 -7.73 27.55
N SER A 130 1.53 -6.72 27.46
CA SER A 130 2.89 -6.82 26.91
C SER A 130 3.93 -6.60 28.00
N GLY A 131 5.03 -7.34 27.94
CA GLY A 131 6.11 -7.24 28.91
C GLY A 131 7.44 -7.78 28.41
N ARG A 132 8.38 -7.89 29.34
CA ARG A 132 9.68 -8.53 29.10
C ARG A 132 10.07 -9.45 30.24
N THR A 133 10.85 -10.49 29.96
CA THR A 133 11.48 -11.29 31.01
C THR A 133 12.59 -10.48 31.70
N VAL A 134 12.65 -10.53 33.02
CA VAL A 134 13.68 -9.85 33.83
C VAL A 134 14.76 -10.83 34.26
N GLY A 135 14.35 -11.98 34.81
CA GLY A 135 15.27 -13.04 35.23
C GLY A 135 14.61 -14.09 36.11
N SER A 136 15.31 -15.20 36.32
CA SER A 136 14.87 -16.28 37.20
C SER A 136 15.04 -15.91 38.68
N LEU A 137 14.08 -16.34 39.50
CA LEU A 137 14.09 -16.23 40.95
C LEU A 137 14.61 -17.53 41.60
N PRO A 138 15.09 -17.50 42.86
CA PRO A 138 15.60 -18.68 43.56
C PRO A 138 14.60 -19.84 43.67
N ASN A 139 13.30 -19.57 43.63
CA ASN A 139 12.23 -20.56 43.67
C ASN A 139 11.86 -21.14 42.29
N GLY A 140 12.63 -20.83 41.24
CA GLY A 140 12.41 -21.34 39.88
C GLY A 140 11.41 -20.54 39.04
N ALA A 141 10.72 -19.55 39.61
CA ALA A 141 9.87 -18.64 38.85
C ALA A 141 10.71 -17.68 37.97
N VAL A 142 10.08 -17.09 36.95
CA VAL A 142 10.69 -16.00 36.16
C VAL A 142 9.89 -14.73 36.35
N GLN A 143 10.59 -13.66 36.73
CA GLN A 143 9.98 -12.33 36.84
C GLN A 143 9.79 -11.72 35.46
N LEU A 144 8.62 -11.11 35.28
CA LEU A 144 8.22 -10.32 34.13
C LEU A 144 8.04 -8.86 34.55
N GLU A 145 8.37 -7.94 33.64
CA GLU A 145 8.06 -6.52 33.79
C GLU A 145 7.11 -6.11 32.67
N ALA A 146 5.96 -5.55 33.03
CA ALA A 146 5.01 -5.01 32.06
C ALA A 146 5.61 -3.78 31.38
N THR A 147 5.45 -3.71 30.05
CA THR A 147 5.96 -2.61 29.22
C THR A 147 4.84 -1.69 28.72
N ASP A 148 3.59 -2.09 28.91
CA ASP A 148 2.41 -1.30 28.61
C ASP A 148 1.65 -0.90 29.89
N SER A 149 0.65 -0.02 29.73
CA SER A 149 -0.21 0.43 30.82
C SER A 149 -1.29 -0.57 31.22
N THR A 150 -1.38 -1.73 30.55
CA THR A 150 -2.35 -2.77 30.91
C THR A 150 -1.89 -3.51 32.16
N GLY A 151 -0.58 -3.79 32.24
CA GLY A 151 0.00 -4.56 33.34
C GLY A 151 -0.46 -6.03 33.35
N PHE A 152 0.23 -6.84 34.13
CA PHE A 152 -0.24 -8.17 34.50
C PHE A 152 -1.06 -8.02 35.79
N THR A 153 -2.39 -8.08 35.70
CA THR A 153 -3.28 -7.90 36.86
C THR A 153 -4.04 -9.20 37.20
N ALA A 154 -4.86 -9.18 38.26
CA ALA A 154 -5.75 -10.29 38.57
C ALA A 154 -6.66 -10.61 37.36
N GLY A 155 -6.70 -11.88 36.95
CA GLY A 155 -7.37 -12.35 35.73
C GLY A 155 -6.41 -12.83 34.62
N TYR A 156 -5.11 -12.51 34.73
CA TYR A 156 -4.06 -13.11 33.88
C TYR A 156 -3.49 -14.42 34.44
N SER A 157 -3.87 -14.82 35.66
CA SER A 157 -3.45 -16.10 36.23
C SER A 157 -3.85 -17.27 35.32
N GLY A 158 -2.88 -18.14 35.03
CA GLY A 158 -2.96 -19.26 34.09
C GLY A 158 -2.75 -18.88 32.62
N ALA A 159 -2.59 -17.59 32.28
CA ALA A 159 -2.35 -17.16 30.90
C ALA A 159 -0.99 -17.63 30.38
N PRO A 160 -0.89 -18.06 29.11
CA PRO A 160 0.39 -18.39 28.50
C PRO A 160 1.22 -17.13 28.26
N VAL A 161 2.49 -17.18 28.67
CA VAL A 161 3.47 -16.12 28.40
C VAL A 161 4.16 -16.44 27.08
N TRP A 162 3.73 -15.79 26.01
CA TRP A 162 4.21 -16.04 24.65
C TRP A 162 5.37 -15.12 24.28
N SER A 163 6.44 -15.68 23.70
CA SER A 163 7.50 -14.88 23.08
C SER A 163 7.40 -14.91 21.55
N PRO A 164 7.16 -13.76 20.89
CA PRO A 164 7.21 -13.67 19.43
C PRO A 164 8.58 -14.01 18.86
N GLU A 165 9.65 -13.76 19.60
CA GLU A 165 11.04 -14.00 19.19
C GLU A 165 11.34 -15.51 19.07
N LEU A 166 10.87 -16.30 20.04
CA LEU A 166 11.05 -17.75 20.02
C LEU A 166 9.92 -18.49 19.30
N GLY A 167 8.79 -17.82 19.06
CA GLY A 167 7.59 -18.46 18.52
C GLY A 167 7.09 -19.58 19.43
N ALA A 168 7.22 -19.42 20.75
CA ALA A 168 6.88 -20.43 21.75
C ALA A 168 6.38 -19.80 23.06
N VAL A 169 5.64 -20.58 23.85
CA VAL A 169 5.23 -20.25 25.22
C VAL A 169 6.39 -20.50 26.17
N LEU A 170 6.73 -19.53 27.01
CA LEU A 170 7.81 -19.66 27.99
C LEU A 170 7.35 -20.34 29.28
N GLY A 171 6.06 -20.18 29.62
CA GLY A 171 5.47 -20.62 30.87
C GLY A 171 4.03 -20.11 31.01
N ILE A 172 3.45 -20.28 32.20
CA ILE A 172 2.15 -19.70 32.56
C ILE A 172 2.31 -18.67 33.68
N LEU A 173 1.55 -17.58 33.61
CA LEU A 173 1.56 -16.52 34.61
C LEU A 173 0.79 -16.98 35.86
N TYR A 174 1.34 -16.82 37.06
CA TYR A 174 0.68 -17.29 38.30
C TYR A 174 0.46 -16.22 39.35
N ALA A 175 1.28 -15.17 39.36
CA ALA A 175 1.18 -14.09 40.34
C ALA A 175 1.56 -12.74 39.73
N VAL A 176 1.11 -11.68 40.39
CA VAL A 176 1.34 -10.28 40.02
C VAL A 176 1.64 -9.50 41.28
N ASP A 177 2.55 -8.54 41.21
CA ASP A 177 2.91 -7.67 42.35
C ASP A 177 2.25 -6.30 42.22
N GLY A 178 1.57 -5.90 43.30
CA GLY A 178 0.88 -4.62 43.41
C GLY A 178 -0.42 -4.49 42.59
N PRO A 179 -1.26 -3.48 42.92
CA PRO A 179 -2.53 -3.23 42.21
C PRO A 179 -2.34 -2.80 40.75
N ASP A 180 -1.18 -2.22 40.41
CA ASP A 180 -0.87 -1.73 39.07
C ASP A 180 -0.31 -2.82 38.13
N GLY A 181 -0.03 -4.02 38.64
CA GLY A 181 0.38 -5.17 37.82
C GLY A 181 1.69 -5.00 37.06
N ARG A 182 2.58 -4.11 37.53
CA ARG A 182 3.82 -3.75 36.81
C ARG A 182 4.84 -4.88 36.79
N ALA A 183 4.89 -5.69 37.86
CA ALA A 183 5.69 -6.90 37.90
C ALA A 183 4.76 -8.12 37.92
N GLY A 184 5.07 -9.12 37.09
CA GLY A 184 4.38 -10.41 37.04
C GLY A 184 5.36 -11.55 37.26
N TYR A 185 4.85 -12.73 37.61
CA TYR A 185 5.66 -13.93 37.80
C TYR A 185 5.06 -15.09 37.01
N MET A 186 5.92 -15.83 36.33
CA MET A 186 5.53 -17.01 35.58
C MET A 186 6.24 -18.26 36.09
N SER A 187 5.54 -19.39 36.00
CA SER A 187 6.12 -20.72 36.13
C SER A 187 6.66 -21.14 34.76
N PRO A 188 7.99 -21.16 34.54
CA PRO A 188 8.56 -21.57 33.27
C PRO A 188 8.34 -23.06 33.01
N ALA A 189 8.52 -23.49 31.76
CA ALA A 189 8.38 -24.90 31.36
C ALA A 189 9.13 -25.89 32.28
N SER A 190 10.33 -25.54 32.75
CA SER A 190 11.10 -26.38 33.69
C SER A 190 10.39 -26.58 35.03
N ALA A 191 9.81 -25.53 35.61
CA ALA A 191 9.07 -25.62 36.87
C ALA A 191 7.75 -26.40 36.69
N LEU A 192 7.12 -26.27 35.51
CA LEU A 192 5.94 -27.05 35.15
C LEU A 192 6.27 -28.55 35.05
N ALA A 193 7.42 -28.90 34.46
CA ALA A 193 7.90 -30.28 34.35
C ALA A 193 8.25 -30.90 35.71
N GLU A 194 8.84 -30.11 36.62
CA GLU A 194 9.09 -30.54 38.00
C GLU A 194 7.80 -30.79 38.78
N THR A 195 6.76 -29.98 38.54
CA THR A 195 5.48 -30.09 39.25
C THR A 195 4.58 -31.20 38.69
N TRP A 196 4.51 -31.34 37.36
CA TRP A 196 3.71 -32.36 36.68
C TRP A 196 4.62 -33.28 35.85
N PRO A 197 4.98 -34.47 36.36
CA PRO A 197 5.96 -35.35 35.71
C PRO A 197 5.59 -35.81 34.29
N GLU A 198 4.31 -35.78 33.92
CA GLU A 198 3.88 -36.16 32.56
C GLU A 198 4.08 -35.02 31.54
N PHE A 199 4.38 -33.79 31.98
CA PHE A 199 4.47 -32.60 31.14
C PHE A 199 5.38 -32.82 29.92
N ASP A 200 6.62 -33.28 30.14
CA ASP A 200 7.58 -33.50 29.04
C ASP A 200 7.09 -34.55 28.03
N ALA A 201 6.43 -35.60 28.51
CA ALA A 201 5.87 -36.64 27.65
C ALA A 201 4.67 -36.10 26.84
N VAL A 202 3.81 -35.30 27.46
CA VAL A 202 2.64 -34.68 26.83
C VAL A 202 3.07 -33.68 25.76
N ILE A 203 3.98 -32.75 26.08
CA ILE A 203 4.48 -31.75 25.13
C ILE A 203 5.22 -32.42 23.96
N ARG A 204 6.05 -33.43 24.23
CA ARG A 204 6.73 -34.20 23.17
C ARG A 204 5.73 -34.94 22.27
N SER A 205 4.75 -35.62 22.86
CA SER A 205 3.70 -36.32 22.11
C SER A 205 2.82 -35.38 21.30
N ALA A 206 2.52 -34.18 21.83
CA ALA A 206 1.81 -33.13 21.09
C ALA A 206 2.63 -32.65 19.89
N ARG A 207 3.94 -32.44 20.07
CA ARG A 207 4.88 -32.09 19.00
C ARG A 207 4.99 -33.19 17.95
N GLU A 208 5.11 -34.45 18.35
CA GLU A 208 5.17 -35.61 17.44
C GLU A 208 3.85 -35.84 16.70
N ARG A 209 2.70 -35.57 17.34
CA ARG A 209 1.38 -35.62 16.70
C ARG A 209 1.17 -34.48 15.70
N ALA A 210 1.58 -33.27 16.05
CA ALA A 210 1.68 -32.17 15.09
C ALA A 210 2.64 -32.54 13.94
N ALA A 211 3.69 -33.32 14.24
CA ALA A 211 4.64 -33.88 13.31
C ALA A 211 4.28 -35.29 12.75
N SER A 212 3.02 -35.72 12.76
CA SER A 212 2.55 -36.94 12.05
C SER A 212 1.36 -36.70 11.11
N VAL A 213 0.81 -35.48 11.06
CA VAL A 213 -0.15 -35.05 10.04
C VAL A 213 0.50 -35.05 8.65
N PRO A 214 -0.16 -35.51 7.57
CA PRO A 214 0.41 -35.62 6.22
C PRO A 214 1.13 -34.34 5.76
N GLU A 215 2.28 -34.55 5.13
CA GLU A 215 3.31 -33.58 4.73
C GLU A 215 2.79 -32.37 3.93
N ASP A 216 1.63 -32.50 3.28
CA ASP A 216 0.98 -31.44 2.52
C ASP A 216 0.45 -30.29 3.40
N ARG A 217 0.09 -30.58 4.67
CA ARG A 217 -0.33 -29.58 5.66
C ARG A 217 0.81 -29.07 6.54
N ARG A 218 2.02 -29.60 6.37
CA ARG A 218 3.19 -29.31 7.23
C ARG A 218 4.23 -28.38 6.65
N ARG A 219 4.08 -27.94 5.40
CA ARG A 219 5.00 -26.92 4.88
C ARG A 219 4.73 -25.60 5.59
N ARG A 220 5.58 -25.28 6.57
CA ARG A 220 5.80 -23.89 6.98
C ARG A 220 6.13 -23.11 5.70
N PRO A 221 5.61 -21.89 5.49
CA PRO A 221 6.07 -21.04 4.40
C PRO A 221 7.60 -20.99 4.45
N GLY A 222 8.27 -21.57 3.45
CA GLY A 222 9.73 -21.60 3.36
C GLY A 222 10.47 -22.89 3.76
N GLU A 223 9.82 -24.04 3.97
CA GLU A 223 10.55 -25.32 4.06
C GLU A 223 10.83 -25.86 2.65
N PHE A 224 11.99 -25.50 2.12
CA PHE A 224 12.46 -25.88 0.78
C PHE A 224 13.02 -27.28 0.77
N ALA A 225 12.75 -28.05 -0.30
CA ALA A 225 13.35 -29.35 -0.49
C ALA A 225 14.89 -29.26 -0.37
N PRO A 226 15.56 -30.21 0.32
CA PRO A 226 17.01 -30.26 0.37
C PRO A 226 17.54 -30.40 -1.07
N GLY A 227 18.32 -29.40 -1.53
CA GLY A 227 18.76 -29.29 -2.92
C GLY A 227 18.88 -27.86 -3.46
N GLY A 228 18.47 -26.84 -2.69
CA GLY A 228 18.69 -25.44 -3.05
C GLY A 228 20.17 -25.07 -3.09
N ARG A 229 20.56 -24.14 -3.97
CA ARG A 229 21.92 -23.60 -3.98
C ARG A 229 22.10 -22.74 -2.73
N GLU A 230 23.13 -23.01 -1.92
CA GLU A 230 23.49 -22.20 -0.75
C GLU A 230 23.79 -20.74 -1.12
N ARG A 231 24.27 -20.51 -2.35
CA ARG A 231 24.37 -19.18 -2.96
C ARG A 231 23.20 -18.94 -3.93
N THR A 232 22.33 -18.03 -3.55
CA THR A 232 21.29 -17.49 -4.43
C THR A 232 21.92 -16.68 -5.57
N GLN A 233 21.20 -16.59 -6.69
CA GLN A 233 21.66 -15.73 -7.79
C GLN A 233 21.41 -14.27 -7.42
N TRP A 234 22.35 -13.40 -7.80
CA TRP A 234 22.13 -11.96 -7.72
C TRP A 234 21.02 -11.57 -8.68
N VAL A 235 19.94 -11.00 -8.16
CA VAL A 235 18.81 -10.52 -8.96
C VAL A 235 18.94 -9.00 -9.11
N SER A 236 18.69 -8.51 -10.32
CA SER A 236 18.65 -7.06 -10.59
C SER A 236 17.42 -6.43 -9.93
N ASP A 237 17.58 -5.22 -9.42
CA ASP A 237 16.47 -4.38 -8.94
C ASP A 237 15.73 -3.64 -10.08
N ALA A 238 16.07 -3.94 -11.34
CA ALA A 238 15.36 -3.40 -12.48
C ALA A 238 13.91 -3.94 -12.53
N PRO A 239 12.92 -3.13 -12.97
CA PRO A 239 11.55 -3.58 -13.12
C PRO A 239 11.46 -4.87 -13.97
N ALA A 240 10.82 -5.89 -13.42
CA ALA A 240 10.86 -7.24 -13.98
C ALA A 240 10.14 -7.32 -15.35
N ASP A 241 10.71 -8.10 -16.27
CA ASP A 241 10.09 -8.40 -17.56
C ASP A 241 9.08 -9.54 -17.48
N HIS A 242 9.35 -10.50 -16.58
CA HIS A 242 8.50 -11.65 -16.29
C HIS A 242 7.74 -11.41 -15.00
N ASP A 243 6.42 -11.58 -15.07
CA ASP A 243 5.53 -11.25 -13.97
C ASP A 243 5.40 -12.42 -12.97
N VAL A 244 6.41 -12.55 -12.11
CA VAL A 244 6.37 -13.54 -11.00
C VAL A 244 5.43 -13.07 -9.89
N LEU A 245 5.15 -11.77 -9.81
CA LEU A 245 4.29 -11.16 -8.78
C LEU A 245 2.81 -11.11 -9.16
N ARG A 246 2.42 -11.68 -10.31
CA ARG A 246 1.04 -11.72 -10.83
C ARG A 246 0.37 -10.35 -10.95
N ARG A 247 1.14 -9.34 -11.35
CA ARG A 247 0.73 -7.95 -11.60
C ARG A 247 0.06 -7.73 -12.96
N THR A 248 0.21 -8.63 -13.92
CA THR A 248 -0.37 -8.51 -15.27
C THR A 248 -1.89 -8.38 -15.24
N ALA A 249 -2.57 -9.17 -14.41
CA ALA A 249 -4.02 -9.08 -14.27
C ALA A 249 -4.45 -7.68 -13.83
N LEU A 250 -3.76 -7.10 -12.85
CA LEU A 250 -4.02 -5.73 -12.39
C LEU A 250 -3.71 -4.70 -13.47
N ALA A 251 -2.61 -4.86 -14.22
CA ALA A 251 -2.28 -4.00 -15.34
C ALA A 251 -3.39 -4.01 -16.41
N ASN A 252 -3.95 -5.18 -16.73
CA ASN A 252 -5.04 -5.32 -17.70
C ASN A 252 -6.31 -4.59 -17.22
N VAL A 253 -6.67 -4.72 -15.94
CA VAL A 253 -7.80 -3.99 -15.35
C VAL A 253 -7.58 -2.49 -15.43
N LEU A 254 -6.41 -2.01 -14.98
CA LEU A 254 -6.08 -0.58 -15.00
C LEU A 254 -6.09 -0.02 -16.43
N ALA A 255 -5.56 -0.76 -17.41
CA ALA A 255 -5.59 -0.37 -18.81
C ALA A 255 -7.03 -0.21 -19.31
N ARG A 256 -7.91 -1.16 -18.98
CA ARG A 256 -9.34 -1.08 -19.32
C ARG A 256 -10.02 0.12 -18.67
N GLN A 257 -9.77 0.37 -17.38
CA GLN A 257 -10.35 1.51 -16.67
C GLN A 257 -9.90 2.85 -17.27
N LEU A 258 -8.62 2.97 -17.62
CA LEU A 258 -8.09 4.16 -18.31
C LEU A 258 -8.75 4.36 -19.69
N ARG A 259 -8.95 3.29 -20.46
CA ARG A 259 -9.64 3.35 -21.76
C ARG A 259 -11.11 3.75 -21.61
N HIS A 260 -11.78 3.23 -20.58
CA HIS A 260 -13.18 3.52 -20.30
C HIS A 260 -13.39 4.97 -19.82
N ALA A 261 -12.59 5.44 -18.85
CA ALA A 261 -12.62 6.82 -18.40
C ALA A 261 -12.42 7.81 -19.55
N ARG A 262 -11.48 7.49 -20.46
CA ARG A 262 -11.22 8.26 -21.68
C ARG A 262 -12.42 8.35 -22.62
N THR A 263 -13.25 7.31 -22.70
CA THR A 263 -14.44 7.30 -23.55
C THR A 263 -15.62 8.03 -22.91
N GLU A 264 -15.79 7.92 -21.59
CA GLU A 264 -16.92 8.54 -20.89
C GLU A 264 -16.71 10.04 -20.65
N THR A 265 -15.49 10.43 -20.27
CA THR A 265 -15.15 11.82 -19.88
C THR A 265 -13.85 12.27 -20.55
N PRO A 266 -13.84 12.43 -21.88
CA PRO A 266 -12.62 12.70 -22.64
C PRO A 266 -11.95 14.04 -22.29
N ASP A 267 -12.70 15.00 -21.76
CA ASP A 267 -12.22 16.34 -21.39
C ASP A 267 -11.71 16.43 -19.94
N VAL A 268 -11.82 15.36 -19.16
CA VAL A 268 -11.41 15.30 -17.75
C VAL A 268 -10.24 14.36 -17.57
N SER A 269 -9.23 14.82 -16.86
CA SER A 269 -8.06 14.00 -16.54
C SER A 269 -8.40 12.99 -15.44
N PHE A 270 -8.01 11.74 -15.67
CA PHE A 270 -8.22 10.64 -14.74
C PHE A 270 -6.92 10.33 -13.99
N LEU A 271 -6.90 10.55 -12.68
CA LEU A 271 -5.77 10.31 -11.79
C LEU A 271 -6.00 9.02 -11.00
N VAL A 272 -5.09 8.06 -11.19
CA VAL A 272 -5.07 6.78 -10.49
C VAL A 272 -3.90 6.77 -9.51
N HIS A 273 -4.16 6.45 -8.26
CA HIS A 273 -3.13 6.14 -7.26
C HIS A 273 -2.93 4.63 -7.19
N VAL A 274 -1.70 4.17 -7.40
CA VAL A 274 -1.29 2.79 -7.11
C VAL A 274 -0.64 2.78 -5.73
N ASP A 275 -1.40 2.34 -4.73
CA ASP A 275 -0.99 2.31 -3.33
C ASP A 275 -0.21 1.03 -3.01
N GLY A 276 1.06 1.15 -2.65
CA GLY A 276 1.81 0.01 -2.17
C GLY A 276 3.07 0.42 -1.45
N SER A 277 3.43 -0.35 -0.41
CA SER A 277 4.68 -0.14 0.32
C SER A 277 5.91 -0.33 -0.58
N TRP A 278 7.07 0.11 -0.09
CA TRP A 278 8.33 -0.12 -0.78
C TRP A 278 8.54 -1.63 -1.01
N GLY A 279 9.01 -2.00 -2.22
CA GLY A 279 9.33 -3.38 -2.59
C GLY A 279 8.13 -4.19 -3.10
N THR A 280 6.93 -3.62 -3.16
CA THR A 280 5.73 -4.35 -3.63
C THR A 280 5.67 -4.58 -5.14
N GLY A 281 6.59 -4.00 -5.93
CA GLY A 281 6.65 -4.17 -7.39
C GLY A 281 5.84 -3.14 -8.17
N LYS A 282 5.66 -1.93 -7.62
CA LYS A 282 4.97 -0.80 -8.29
C LYS A 282 5.53 -0.49 -9.68
N SER A 283 6.85 -0.40 -9.81
CA SER A 283 7.50 -0.14 -11.10
C SER A 283 7.36 -1.28 -12.09
N THR A 284 7.34 -2.53 -11.62
CA THR A 284 7.01 -3.68 -12.46
C THR A 284 5.58 -3.58 -12.97
N LEU A 285 4.61 -3.22 -12.12
CA LEU A 285 3.23 -3.00 -12.56
C LEU A 285 3.12 -1.91 -13.64
N LEU A 286 3.79 -0.77 -13.46
CA LEU A 286 3.77 0.31 -14.44
C LEU A 286 4.43 -0.10 -15.77
N LYS A 287 5.51 -0.89 -15.73
CA LYS A 287 6.13 -1.46 -16.94
C LYS A 287 5.17 -2.41 -17.67
N LEU A 288 4.42 -3.24 -16.95
CA LEU A 288 3.41 -4.12 -17.55
C LEU A 288 2.22 -3.32 -18.11
N LEU A 289 1.73 -2.33 -17.37
CA LEU A 289 0.67 -1.43 -17.82
C LEU A 289 1.07 -0.63 -19.07
N ALA A 290 2.34 -0.20 -19.16
CA ALA A 290 2.87 0.46 -20.34
C ALA A 290 2.78 -0.43 -21.59
N ARG A 291 3.05 -1.74 -21.46
CA ARG A 291 2.95 -2.70 -22.57
C ARG A 291 1.52 -2.79 -23.09
N GLU A 292 0.55 -2.89 -22.18
CA GLU A 292 -0.87 -2.94 -22.53
C GLU A 292 -1.35 -1.67 -23.24
N LEU A 293 -0.88 -0.50 -22.81
CA LEU A 293 -1.29 0.80 -23.35
C LEU A 293 -0.50 1.26 -24.59
N HIS A 294 0.67 0.67 -24.88
CA HIS A 294 1.52 1.08 -26.00
C HIS A 294 0.79 0.97 -27.36
N SER A 295 -0.19 0.07 -27.45
CA SER A 295 -0.98 -0.17 -28.64
C SER A 295 -1.87 1.00 -29.02
N ASP A 296 -2.35 1.82 -28.08
CA ASP A 296 -3.35 2.88 -28.31
C ASP A 296 -3.02 4.24 -27.69
N SER A 297 -2.00 4.33 -26.84
CA SER A 297 -1.69 5.52 -26.04
C SER A 297 -0.20 5.88 -26.09
N ILE A 298 0.13 7.13 -25.79
CA ILE A 298 1.51 7.61 -25.57
C ILE A 298 1.76 7.55 -24.07
N VAL A 299 2.67 6.67 -23.66
CA VAL A 299 3.07 6.51 -22.25
C VAL A 299 4.30 7.36 -21.95
N ALA A 300 4.22 8.22 -20.94
CA ALA A 300 5.30 9.08 -20.48
C ALA A 300 5.70 8.71 -19.05
N PHE A 301 6.90 8.14 -18.86
CA PHE A 301 7.45 7.84 -17.53
C PHE A 301 8.09 9.09 -16.93
N PHE A 302 7.66 9.45 -15.73
CA PHE A 302 8.13 10.57 -14.92
C PHE A 302 8.66 10.07 -13.58
N ASP A 303 9.98 9.94 -13.49
CA ASP A 303 10.69 9.60 -12.25
C ASP A 303 10.89 10.88 -11.43
N THR A 304 10.18 11.00 -10.31
CA THR A 304 10.18 12.22 -9.49
C THR A 304 11.49 12.39 -8.75
N TRP A 305 12.11 11.30 -8.32
CA TRP A 305 13.35 11.35 -7.55
C TRP A 305 14.51 11.91 -8.37
N ARG A 306 14.59 11.57 -9.67
CA ARG A 306 15.56 12.17 -10.61
C ARG A 306 15.35 13.66 -10.83
N HIS A 307 14.12 14.15 -10.66
CA HIS A 307 13.75 15.54 -10.88
C HIS A 307 13.52 16.33 -9.58
N VAL A 308 13.81 15.74 -8.41
CA VAL A 308 13.53 16.36 -7.09
C VAL A 308 14.25 17.70 -6.89
N ARG A 309 15.44 17.85 -7.49
CA ARG A 309 16.26 19.07 -7.41
C ARG A 309 15.94 20.10 -8.50
N ILE A 310 15.00 19.78 -9.39
CA ILE A 310 14.61 20.63 -10.51
C ILE A 310 13.35 21.38 -10.11
N GLU A 311 13.49 22.67 -9.85
CA GLU A 311 12.33 23.55 -9.66
C GLU A 311 12.17 24.49 -10.86
N PRO A 312 10.93 24.82 -11.23
CA PRO A 312 9.70 24.33 -10.61
C PRO A 312 9.29 22.91 -11.10
N PRO A 313 8.58 22.09 -10.28
CA PRO A 313 8.28 20.69 -10.62
C PRO A 313 7.48 20.52 -11.92
N TRP A 314 6.58 21.45 -12.23
CA TRP A 314 5.80 21.44 -13.46
C TRP A 314 6.66 21.47 -14.74
N TRP A 315 7.83 22.11 -14.70
CA TRP A 315 8.70 22.21 -15.87
C TRP A 315 9.25 20.85 -16.26
N ALA A 316 9.66 20.05 -15.27
CA ALA A 316 10.14 18.69 -15.49
C ALA A 316 9.02 17.79 -16.07
N LEU A 317 7.80 17.92 -15.53
CA LEU A 317 6.63 17.19 -16.02
C LEU A 317 6.34 17.54 -17.48
N LEU A 318 6.29 18.83 -17.80
CA LEU A 318 6.04 19.32 -19.14
C LEU A 318 7.07 18.78 -20.14
N ILE A 319 8.37 18.87 -19.83
CA ILE A 319 9.42 18.38 -20.74
C ILE A 319 9.29 16.89 -20.97
N THR A 320 8.88 16.14 -19.94
CA THR A 320 8.66 14.70 -20.04
C THR A 320 7.52 14.38 -20.99
N ILE A 321 6.37 15.06 -20.85
CA ILE A 321 5.23 14.94 -21.77
C ILE A 321 5.65 15.31 -23.19
N ARG A 322 6.31 16.47 -23.35
CA ARG A 322 6.83 16.96 -24.64
C ARG A 322 7.75 15.93 -25.30
N LYS A 323 8.69 15.37 -24.54
CA LYS A 323 9.65 14.37 -25.02
C LYS A 323 8.92 13.11 -25.48
N ALA A 324 7.96 12.61 -24.72
CA ALA A 324 7.16 11.43 -25.09
C ALA A 324 6.39 11.68 -26.41
N VAL A 325 5.71 12.83 -26.51
CA VAL A 325 4.96 13.25 -27.71
C VAL A 325 5.87 13.38 -28.93
N VAL A 326 7.07 13.95 -28.80
CA VAL A 326 8.05 14.06 -29.90
C VAL A 326 8.62 12.70 -30.29
N GLN A 327 8.97 11.86 -29.31
CA GLN A 327 9.61 10.57 -29.54
C GLN A 327 8.68 9.55 -30.20
N HIS A 328 7.37 9.62 -29.92
CA HIS A 328 6.36 8.79 -30.56
C HIS A 328 6.25 9.01 -32.08
N ARG A 329 6.76 10.14 -32.59
CA ARG A 329 6.73 10.44 -34.04
C ARG A 329 7.92 9.84 -34.79
N PRO A 330 7.73 9.46 -36.06
CA PRO A 330 8.81 9.09 -36.96
C PRO A 330 9.91 10.16 -37.00
N ARG A 331 11.18 9.76 -37.08
CA ARG A 331 12.33 10.68 -37.01
C ARG A 331 12.22 11.87 -37.98
N TRP A 332 11.69 11.65 -39.18
CA TRP A 332 11.51 12.67 -40.21
C TRP A 332 10.39 13.69 -39.91
N ARG A 333 9.38 13.34 -39.09
CA ARG A 333 8.30 14.26 -38.68
C ARG A 333 8.64 15.11 -37.46
N ARG A 334 9.69 14.73 -36.71
CA ARG A 334 10.13 15.45 -35.50
C ARG A 334 10.50 16.92 -35.77
N PRO A 335 11.34 17.28 -36.76
CA PRO A 335 11.68 18.69 -36.99
C PRO A 335 10.46 19.55 -37.34
N PHE A 336 9.53 19.00 -38.12
CA PHE A 336 8.29 19.71 -38.47
C PHE A 336 7.40 19.96 -37.25
N PHE A 337 7.28 18.99 -36.35
CA PHE A 337 6.54 19.18 -35.10
C PHE A 337 7.18 20.25 -34.21
N LEU A 338 8.51 20.21 -34.05
CA LEU A 338 9.26 21.20 -33.27
C LEU A 338 9.12 22.61 -33.85
N LEU A 339 9.11 22.74 -35.17
CA LEU A 339 8.85 24.02 -35.84
C LEU A 339 7.41 24.50 -35.59
N ARG A 340 6.41 23.62 -35.70
CA ARG A 340 5.01 23.96 -35.37
C ARG A 340 4.83 24.39 -33.92
N GLU A 341 5.52 23.72 -33.00
CA GLU A 341 5.53 24.05 -31.57
C GLU A 341 6.15 25.43 -31.33
N LEU A 342 7.27 25.74 -31.99
CA LEU A 342 7.89 27.06 -31.93
C LEU A 342 6.94 28.14 -32.48
N LEU A 343 6.33 27.91 -33.65
CA LEU A 343 5.37 28.84 -34.26
C LEU A 343 4.13 29.08 -33.39
N ALA A 344 3.61 28.03 -32.75
CA ALA A 344 2.47 28.14 -31.84
C ALA A 344 2.80 29.02 -30.63
N ARG A 345 3.99 28.86 -30.04
CA ARG A 345 4.49 29.68 -28.92
C ARG A 345 4.70 31.13 -29.33
N VAL A 346 5.32 31.36 -30.49
CA VAL A 346 5.55 32.72 -31.01
C VAL A 346 4.22 33.44 -31.24
N ARG A 347 3.22 32.74 -31.79
CA ARG A 347 1.89 33.30 -32.04
C ARG A 347 1.13 33.65 -30.74
N ARG A 348 1.30 32.88 -29.68
CA ARG A 348 0.55 33.03 -28.43
C ARG A 348 1.16 34.08 -27.51
N ASP A 349 2.44 33.89 -27.17
CA ASP A 349 3.07 34.65 -26.10
C ASP A 349 3.95 35.77 -26.66
N GLY A 350 4.35 35.66 -27.93
CA GLY A 350 5.34 36.52 -28.59
C GLY A 350 4.76 37.50 -29.59
N ALA A 351 3.47 37.42 -29.93
CA ALA A 351 2.86 38.23 -30.97
C ALA A 351 3.02 39.75 -30.76
N PRO A 352 2.87 40.31 -29.53
CA PRO A 352 3.07 41.76 -29.34
C PRO A 352 4.52 42.19 -29.55
N GLN A 353 5.48 41.34 -29.16
CA GLN A 353 6.92 41.63 -29.20
C GLN A 353 7.54 41.35 -30.58
N VAL A 354 7.00 40.36 -31.29
CA VAL A 354 7.32 40.08 -32.70
C VAL A 354 6.66 41.13 -33.60
N LEU A 355 5.43 41.56 -33.29
CA LEU A 355 4.78 42.69 -33.98
C LEU A 355 5.55 43.99 -33.75
N SER A 356 5.97 44.30 -32.52
CA SER A 356 6.80 45.49 -32.26
C SER A 356 8.16 45.41 -32.95
N GLY A 357 8.79 44.22 -32.99
CA GLY A 357 10.01 43.97 -33.76
C GLY A 357 9.81 44.13 -35.28
N LEU A 358 8.73 43.59 -35.84
CA LEU A 358 8.38 43.73 -37.26
C LEU A 358 8.00 45.18 -37.61
N LEU A 359 7.33 45.90 -36.71
CA LEU A 359 7.04 47.33 -36.85
C LEU A 359 8.32 48.17 -36.81
N LEU A 360 9.28 47.84 -35.95
CA LEU A 360 10.60 48.50 -35.92
C LEU A 360 11.38 48.26 -37.22
N VAL A 361 11.41 47.03 -37.71
CA VAL A 361 12.04 46.69 -39.00
C VAL A 361 11.30 47.37 -40.16
N GLY A 362 9.97 47.34 -40.16
CA GLY A 362 9.13 48.00 -41.15
C GLY A 362 9.32 49.53 -41.15
N ALA A 363 9.41 50.16 -39.98
CA ALA A 363 9.70 51.58 -39.83
C ALA A 363 11.12 51.93 -40.32
N ALA A 364 12.12 51.10 -40.03
CA ALA A 364 13.48 51.28 -40.55
C ALA A 364 13.53 51.17 -42.09
N LEU A 365 12.83 50.19 -42.67
CA LEU A 365 12.72 50.00 -44.12
C LEU A 365 11.95 51.14 -44.80
N LEU A 366 10.84 51.59 -44.20
CA LEU A 366 10.05 52.72 -44.70
C LEU A 366 10.88 54.02 -44.65
N THR A 367 11.62 54.25 -43.57
CA THR A 367 12.50 55.42 -43.44
C THR A 367 13.60 55.40 -44.51
N ALA A 368 14.21 54.24 -44.75
CA ALA A 368 15.20 54.07 -45.82
C ALA A 368 14.60 54.30 -47.22
N PHE A 369 13.37 53.83 -47.46
CA PHE A 369 12.65 54.04 -48.71
C PHE A 369 12.28 55.52 -48.94
N LEU A 370 11.72 56.20 -47.94
CA LEU A 370 11.35 57.62 -48.01
C LEU A 370 12.57 58.53 -48.23
N PHE A 371 13.72 58.16 -47.67
CA PHE A 371 14.99 58.84 -47.93
C PHE A 371 15.45 58.62 -49.39
N ARG A 372 15.41 57.37 -49.89
CA ARG A 372 15.73 57.06 -51.30
C ARG A 372 14.80 57.75 -52.29
N ALA A 373 13.52 57.89 -51.94
CA ALA A 373 12.51 58.54 -52.76
C ALA A 373 12.60 60.08 -52.72
N GLY A 374 13.53 60.66 -51.95
CA GLY A 374 13.74 62.11 -51.86
C GLY A 374 12.67 62.86 -51.08
N VAL A 375 11.78 62.15 -50.36
CA VAL A 375 10.70 62.74 -49.56
C VAL A 375 11.23 63.33 -48.27
N ILE A 376 12.30 62.76 -47.71
CA ILE A 376 13.00 63.24 -46.52
C ILE A 376 14.37 63.75 -46.94
N THR A 377 14.60 65.06 -46.86
CA THR A 377 15.89 65.69 -47.17
C THR A 377 16.60 66.07 -45.88
N VAL A 378 17.75 65.46 -45.60
CA VAL A 378 18.60 65.83 -44.46
C VAL A 378 19.68 66.80 -44.96
N PRO A 379 19.77 68.02 -44.41
CA PRO A 379 20.78 68.98 -44.80
C PRO A 379 22.13 68.50 -44.24
N SER A 380 22.97 67.95 -45.11
CA SER A 380 24.35 67.49 -44.86
C SER A 380 24.53 66.29 -43.92
N VAL A 381 24.69 65.09 -44.49
CA VAL A 381 25.63 64.07 -43.98
C VAL A 381 26.08 63.17 -45.14
N GLY A 382 27.38 62.87 -45.23
CA GLY A 382 27.98 61.95 -46.20
C GLY A 382 27.61 60.46 -46.00
N PRO A 383 28.48 59.48 -46.39
CA PRO A 383 28.12 58.06 -46.54
C PRO A 383 27.68 57.34 -45.24
N THR A 384 27.73 58.00 -44.09
CA THR A 384 27.35 57.52 -42.77
C THR A 384 25.87 57.12 -42.63
N LEU A 385 24.96 57.66 -43.45
CA LEU A 385 23.51 57.38 -43.35
C LEU A 385 23.11 56.00 -43.91
N THR A 386 23.85 55.49 -44.90
CA THR A 386 23.70 54.10 -45.39
C THR A 386 24.16 53.08 -44.35
N THR A 387 25.16 53.42 -43.55
CA THR A 387 25.64 52.55 -42.45
C THR A 387 24.61 52.48 -41.33
N VAL A 388 23.96 53.58 -40.95
CA VAL A 388 22.96 53.61 -39.86
C VAL A 388 21.71 52.80 -40.20
N THR A 389 21.22 52.86 -41.44
CA THR A 389 20.07 52.07 -41.89
C THR A 389 20.39 50.58 -41.99
N THR A 390 21.59 50.22 -42.43
CA THR A 390 22.05 48.82 -42.47
C THR A 390 22.27 48.24 -41.08
N VAL A 391 22.82 49.04 -40.16
CA VAL A 391 22.99 48.68 -38.74
C VAL A 391 21.65 48.57 -38.02
N ALA A 392 20.69 49.47 -38.28
CA ALA A 392 19.34 49.40 -37.70
C ALA A 392 18.55 48.19 -38.22
N GLY A 393 18.64 47.88 -39.52
CA GLY A 393 18.02 46.68 -40.10
C GLY A 393 18.64 45.38 -39.56
N ALA A 394 19.98 45.33 -39.45
CA ALA A 394 20.69 44.21 -38.85
C ALA A 394 20.39 44.08 -37.34
N ALA A 395 20.31 45.18 -36.60
CA ALA A 395 19.95 45.20 -35.19
C ALA A 395 18.49 44.75 -34.97
N GLY A 396 17.56 45.16 -35.83
CA GLY A 396 16.17 44.69 -35.82
C GLY A 396 16.04 43.19 -36.11
N ALA A 397 16.79 42.69 -37.10
CA ALA A 397 16.89 41.26 -37.43
C ALA A 397 17.56 40.45 -36.30
N LEU A 398 18.62 40.96 -35.68
CA LEU A 398 19.30 40.33 -34.54
C LEU A 398 18.44 40.37 -33.26
N TRP A 399 17.67 41.44 -33.04
CA TRP A 399 16.75 41.55 -31.91
C TRP A 399 15.58 40.57 -32.06
N THR A 400 14.97 40.49 -33.24
CA THR A 400 13.91 39.51 -33.55
C THR A 400 14.41 38.07 -33.53
N ALA A 401 15.59 37.80 -34.10
CA ALA A 401 16.26 36.51 -33.98
C ALA A 401 16.62 36.20 -32.52
N GLY A 402 17.06 37.19 -31.75
CA GLY A 402 17.37 37.07 -30.32
C GLY A 402 16.13 36.78 -29.47
N ILE A 403 14.98 37.35 -29.80
CA ILE A 403 13.68 37.02 -29.17
C ILE A 403 13.25 35.59 -29.52
N LEU A 404 13.39 35.18 -30.79
CA LEU A 404 13.08 33.81 -31.23
C LEU A 404 14.00 32.77 -30.56
N VAL A 405 15.30 33.04 -30.51
CA VAL A 405 16.31 32.18 -29.87
C VAL A 405 16.12 32.15 -28.36
N SER A 406 15.90 33.30 -27.72
CA SER A 406 15.64 33.36 -26.28
C SER A 406 14.38 32.57 -25.95
N ARG A 407 13.26 32.73 -26.68
CA ARG A 407 12.01 31.99 -26.41
C ARG A 407 12.09 30.50 -26.69
N TYR A 408 12.79 30.09 -27.74
CA TYR A 408 13.09 28.68 -27.97
C TYR A 408 13.95 28.10 -26.83
N ALA A 409 14.94 28.86 -26.35
CA ALA A 409 15.85 28.46 -25.29
C ALA A 409 15.33 28.76 -23.87
N MET A 410 14.18 29.44 -23.70
CA MET A 410 13.58 29.79 -22.40
C MET A 410 13.08 28.55 -21.67
N TRP A 411 12.55 27.56 -22.42
CA TRP A 411 11.99 26.34 -21.83
C TRP A 411 12.97 25.16 -21.90
N GLY A 412 14.15 25.37 -22.48
CA GLY A 412 15.23 24.39 -22.54
C GLY A 412 16.06 24.28 -21.26
N SER A 413 15.86 25.16 -20.27
CA SER A 413 16.59 25.11 -18.99
C SER A 413 15.71 25.47 -17.79
N ALA A 414 15.85 24.70 -16.71
CA ALA A 414 15.12 24.90 -15.45
C ALA A 414 15.35 26.30 -14.85
N ARG A 415 16.56 26.83 -14.98
CA ARG A 415 16.92 28.18 -14.48
C ARG A 415 16.06 29.27 -15.10
N ARG A 416 15.68 29.14 -16.38
CA ARG A 416 14.84 30.13 -17.08
C ARG A 416 13.34 29.92 -16.80
N ALA A 417 12.92 28.70 -16.48
CA ALA A 417 11.55 28.43 -16.03
C ALA A 417 11.23 29.13 -14.70
N ARG A 418 12.18 29.16 -13.75
CA ARG A 418 12.04 29.96 -12.53
C ARG A 418 11.87 31.46 -12.81
N THR A 419 12.66 32.00 -13.72
CA THR A 419 12.54 33.42 -14.11
C THR A 419 11.19 33.72 -14.77
N PHE A 420 10.63 32.76 -15.51
CA PHE A 420 9.30 32.87 -16.11
C PHE A 420 8.21 32.96 -15.04
N GLU A 421 8.21 32.04 -14.06
CA GLU A 421 7.27 32.04 -12.93
C GLU A 421 7.28 33.35 -12.14
N GLN A 422 8.46 33.98 -11.99
CA GLN A 422 8.62 35.24 -11.26
C GLN A 422 8.25 36.50 -12.06
N SER A 423 8.18 36.42 -13.39
CA SER A 423 8.05 37.62 -14.25
C SER A 423 6.69 37.74 -14.96
N HIS A 424 5.93 36.65 -15.06
CA HIS A 424 4.62 36.64 -15.71
C HIS A 424 3.49 36.77 -14.69
N THR A 425 2.41 37.45 -15.09
CA THR A 425 1.25 37.70 -14.24
C THR A 425 0.39 36.45 -14.04
N ASP A 426 0.40 35.52 -15.00
CA ASP A 426 -0.27 34.21 -14.92
C ASP A 426 0.56 33.13 -15.66
N PRO A 427 1.69 32.69 -15.09
CA PRO A 427 2.57 31.73 -15.73
C PRO A 427 1.93 30.34 -15.86
N MET A 428 1.01 29.98 -14.95
CA MET A 428 0.45 28.63 -14.92
C MET A 428 -0.59 28.42 -16.02
N ASN A 429 -1.37 29.45 -16.36
CA ASN A 429 -2.26 29.37 -17.50
C ASN A 429 -1.47 29.16 -18.81
N ASP A 430 -0.37 29.88 -19.04
CA ASP A 430 0.49 29.72 -20.22
C ASP A 430 1.08 28.30 -20.32
N VAL A 431 1.49 27.72 -19.18
CA VAL A 431 1.99 26.34 -19.10
C VAL A 431 0.90 25.34 -19.41
N ALA A 432 -0.26 25.45 -18.77
CA ALA A 432 -1.40 24.59 -19.04
C ALA A 432 -1.73 24.65 -20.54
N GLU A 433 -1.86 25.85 -21.07
CA GLU A 433 -2.17 26.13 -22.46
C GLU A 433 -1.18 25.53 -23.47
N HIS A 434 0.10 25.47 -23.11
CA HIS A 434 1.10 24.77 -23.91
C HIS A 434 0.93 23.25 -23.82
N ILE A 435 0.63 22.70 -22.64
CA ILE A 435 0.26 21.28 -22.48
C ILE A 435 -0.97 20.96 -23.36
N ALA A 436 -1.96 21.84 -23.44
CA ALA A 436 -3.11 21.73 -24.35
C ALA A 436 -2.69 21.50 -25.78
N TRP A 437 -1.78 22.35 -26.23
CA TRP A 437 -1.31 22.33 -27.58
C TRP A 437 -0.58 21.02 -27.88
N LEU A 438 0.24 20.54 -26.93
CA LEU A 438 0.92 19.25 -27.03
C LEU A 438 -0.09 18.09 -27.11
N VAL A 439 -1.07 18.06 -26.21
CA VAL A 439 -2.12 17.02 -26.13
C VAL A 439 -2.93 16.97 -27.43
N ARG A 440 -3.43 18.11 -27.91
CA ARG A 440 -4.21 18.22 -29.16
C ARG A 440 -3.46 17.75 -30.40
N HIS A 441 -2.14 17.89 -30.40
CA HIS A 441 -1.31 17.50 -31.54
C HIS A 441 -0.62 16.16 -31.36
N ALA A 442 -0.77 15.50 -30.20
CA ALA A 442 -0.12 14.24 -29.88
C ALA A 442 -0.54 13.11 -30.85
N GLY A 443 -1.79 13.16 -31.31
CA GLY A 443 -2.37 12.18 -32.24
C GLY A 443 -2.80 10.87 -31.57
N ARG A 444 -2.51 10.71 -30.28
CA ARG A 444 -3.01 9.63 -29.40
C ARG A 444 -3.17 10.17 -27.98
N PRO A 445 -4.04 9.55 -27.16
CA PRO A 445 -4.17 9.85 -25.74
C PRO A 445 -2.83 9.71 -25.01
N ILE A 446 -2.61 10.55 -24.00
CA ILE A 446 -1.37 10.55 -23.21
C ILE A 446 -1.66 9.99 -21.82
N VAL A 447 -0.82 9.07 -21.36
CA VAL A 447 -0.84 8.56 -19.99
C VAL A 447 0.51 8.81 -19.35
N VAL A 448 0.53 9.52 -18.24
CA VAL A 448 1.75 9.87 -17.50
C VAL A 448 1.88 8.93 -16.29
N PHE A 449 2.99 8.20 -16.21
CA PHE A 449 3.31 7.36 -15.06
C PHE A 449 4.27 8.10 -14.16
N VAL A 450 3.87 8.35 -12.92
CA VAL A 450 4.66 9.04 -11.91
C VAL A 450 5.19 8.00 -10.93
N GLU A 451 6.52 7.93 -10.80
CA GLU A 451 7.23 6.95 -9.97
C GLU A 451 8.18 7.61 -8.98
N ASP A 452 8.52 6.87 -7.92
CA ASP A 452 9.51 7.22 -6.89
C ASP A 452 9.17 8.49 -6.08
N LEU A 453 7.88 8.83 -5.99
CA LEU A 453 7.40 9.95 -5.17
C LEU A 453 7.58 9.66 -3.67
N ASP A 454 7.59 8.38 -3.29
CA ASP A 454 7.94 7.86 -1.96
C ASP A 454 9.44 7.99 -1.62
N ARG A 455 10.27 8.55 -2.50
CA ARG A 455 11.67 8.94 -2.22
C ARG A 455 11.88 10.44 -2.06
N CYS A 456 10.82 11.24 -2.23
CA CYS A 456 10.88 12.69 -2.14
C CYS A 456 10.47 13.18 -0.73
N ASN A 457 10.90 14.39 -0.37
CA ASN A 457 10.45 15.04 0.85
C ASN A 457 8.99 15.52 0.74
N ALA A 458 8.34 15.75 1.89
CA ALA A 458 6.92 16.10 1.95
C ALA A 458 6.57 17.33 1.09
N ASP A 459 7.37 18.40 1.18
CA ASP A 459 7.13 19.65 0.44
C ASP A 459 7.14 19.43 -1.07
N TYR A 460 8.10 18.65 -1.58
CA TYR A 460 8.17 18.34 -3.01
C TYR A 460 6.97 17.50 -3.45
N VAL A 461 6.57 16.49 -2.66
CA VAL A 461 5.41 15.64 -2.97
C VAL A 461 4.16 16.48 -3.15
N VAL A 462 3.88 17.37 -2.18
CA VAL A 462 2.70 18.25 -2.21
C VAL A 462 2.79 19.22 -3.38
N ASN A 463 3.90 19.95 -3.54
CA ASN A 463 4.07 20.91 -4.64
C ASN A 463 3.96 20.25 -6.03
N PHE A 464 4.47 19.03 -6.18
CA PHE A 464 4.36 18.28 -7.43
C PHE A 464 2.91 17.87 -7.71
N LEU A 465 2.20 17.31 -6.73
CA LEU A 465 0.80 16.90 -6.91
C LEU A 465 -0.13 18.10 -7.10
N ASP A 466 0.15 19.23 -6.44
CA ASP A 466 -0.55 20.50 -6.69
C ASP A 466 -0.28 21.01 -8.11
N SER A 467 0.95 20.86 -8.62
CA SER A 467 1.28 21.16 -10.01
C SER A 467 0.50 20.26 -10.98
N VAL A 468 0.38 18.96 -10.67
CA VAL A 468 -0.46 18.04 -11.45
C VAL A 468 -1.90 18.53 -11.40
N GLN A 469 -2.48 18.78 -10.22
CA GLN A 469 -3.86 19.23 -10.07
C GLN A 469 -4.15 20.52 -10.86
N THR A 470 -3.30 21.54 -10.71
CA THR A 470 -3.47 22.86 -11.33
C THR A 470 -3.35 22.81 -12.85
N LEU A 471 -2.43 22.00 -13.39
CA LEU A 471 -2.16 21.96 -14.83
C LEU A 471 -3.06 20.98 -15.60
N VAL A 472 -3.72 20.07 -14.89
CA VAL A 472 -4.34 18.88 -15.49
C VAL A 472 -5.83 18.77 -15.16
N ARG A 473 -6.26 19.18 -13.96
CA ARG A 473 -7.66 19.03 -13.52
C ARG A 473 -8.50 20.26 -13.85
N ASP A 474 -7.97 21.45 -13.57
CA ASP A 474 -8.65 22.73 -13.85
C ASP A 474 -8.32 23.21 -15.27
N VAL A 475 -8.62 22.34 -16.24
CA VAL A 475 -8.41 22.63 -17.66
C VAL A 475 -9.21 23.89 -18.04
N PRO A 476 -8.58 24.95 -18.57
CA PRO A 476 -9.27 26.20 -18.89
C PRO A 476 -10.49 25.94 -19.78
N GLU A 477 -11.63 26.54 -19.46
CA GLU A 477 -12.94 26.28 -20.08
C GLU A 477 -12.92 26.38 -21.63
N HIS A 478 -12.06 27.24 -22.18
CA HIS A 478 -11.86 27.40 -23.61
C HIS A 478 -11.21 26.18 -24.30
N TRP A 479 -10.62 25.25 -23.55
CA TRP A 479 -10.14 23.97 -24.09
C TRP A 479 -11.26 23.05 -24.51
N ARG A 480 -12.40 23.12 -23.78
CA ARG A 480 -13.62 22.35 -24.03
C ARG A 480 -14.41 22.86 -25.23
N ARG A 481 -14.10 24.07 -25.73
CA ARG A 481 -14.75 24.62 -26.92
C ARG A 481 -14.32 23.82 -28.16
N PRO A 482 -15.26 23.30 -28.97
CA PRO A 482 -14.92 22.57 -30.19
C PRO A 482 -14.25 23.53 -31.18
N VAL A 483 -12.93 23.45 -31.30
CA VAL A 483 -12.23 24.00 -32.46
C VAL A 483 -12.68 23.14 -33.64
N ARG A 484 -13.27 23.77 -34.66
CA ARG A 484 -14.00 23.21 -35.81
C ARG A 484 -13.31 22.07 -36.62
N ARG A 485 -12.21 21.46 -36.17
CA ARG A 485 -11.42 20.43 -36.88
C ARG A 485 -10.66 19.39 -36.03
N THR A 486 -10.85 19.26 -34.72
CA THR A 486 -10.15 18.21 -33.92
C THR A 486 -11.15 17.21 -33.35
N PRO A 487 -11.34 16.03 -33.98
CA PRO A 487 -12.41 15.11 -33.58
C PRO A 487 -12.22 14.47 -32.20
N ASP A 488 -10.99 14.29 -31.68
CA ASP A 488 -10.77 13.47 -30.49
C ASP A 488 -9.77 14.11 -29.51
N PHE A 489 -10.20 15.12 -28.75
CA PHE A 489 -9.39 15.65 -27.63
C PHE A 489 -9.55 14.74 -26.41
N HIS A 490 -8.44 14.26 -25.87
CA HIS A 490 -8.41 13.50 -24.62
C HIS A 490 -7.46 14.16 -23.63
N ALA A 491 -7.97 14.54 -22.46
CA ALA A 491 -7.16 15.03 -21.36
C ALA A 491 -6.17 13.93 -20.90
N PRO A 492 -4.94 14.31 -20.51
CA PRO A 492 -3.93 13.34 -20.10
C PRO A 492 -4.33 12.63 -18.80
N SER A 493 -4.22 11.31 -18.77
CA SER A 493 -4.43 10.52 -17.55
C SER A 493 -3.11 10.33 -16.79
N PHE A 494 -3.19 10.15 -15.47
CA PHE A 494 -2.02 10.00 -14.60
C PHE A 494 -2.14 8.74 -13.77
N VAL A 495 -1.05 7.97 -13.68
CA VAL A 495 -0.93 6.85 -12.74
C VAL A 495 0.22 7.15 -11.82
N VAL A 496 -0.09 7.48 -10.56
CA VAL A 496 0.87 7.83 -9.53
C VAL A 496 1.12 6.61 -8.66
N ALA A 497 2.32 6.06 -8.74
CA ALA A 497 2.71 4.90 -7.97
C ALA A 497 3.52 5.31 -6.75
N MET A 498 2.92 5.21 -5.57
CA MET A 498 3.54 5.61 -4.31
C MET A 498 2.87 4.95 -3.11
N ASP A 499 3.57 4.90 -1.98
CA ASP A 499 2.98 4.46 -0.72
C ASP A 499 1.93 5.48 -0.22
N GLY A 500 0.69 5.03 -0.03
CA GLY A 500 -0.41 5.86 0.44
C GLY A 500 -0.25 6.33 1.89
N ALA A 501 0.49 5.62 2.74
CA ALA A 501 0.86 6.12 4.05
C ALA A 501 1.84 7.30 3.93
N TRP A 502 2.86 7.17 3.07
CA TRP A 502 3.81 8.26 2.80
C TRP A 502 3.11 9.50 2.27
N LEU A 503 2.16 9.32 1.34
CA LEU A 503 1.37 10.42 0.79
C LEU A 503 0.56 11.16 1.86
N ARG A 504 -0.17 10.41 2.70
CA ARG A 504 -0.99 10.98 3.77
C ARG A 504 -0.13 11.77 4.75
N CYS A 505 0.99 11.19 5.17
CA CYS A 505 1.94 11.86 6.05
C CYS A 505 2.55 13.11 5.39
N ALA A 506 2.81 13.11 4.09
CA ALA A 506 3.32 14.29 3.38
C ALA A 506 2.33 15.47 3.44
N TYR A 507 1.04 15.24 3.16
CA TYR A 507 0.00 16.27 3.29
C TYR A 507 -0.24 16.68 4.73
N GLU A 508 -0.23 15.72 5.65
CA GLU A 508 -0.34 16.02 7.08
C GLU A 508 0.80 16.90 7.58
N ASN A 509 2.03 16.69 7.11
CA ASN A 509 3.17 17.52 7.47
C ASN A 509 3.05 18.92 6.85
N ALA A 510 2.67 19.01 5.56
CA ALA A 510 2.52 20.30 4.87
C ALA A 510 1.39 21.17 5.46
N TYR A 511 0.32 20.56 5.97
CA TYR A 511 -0.84 21.24 6.55
C TYR A 511 -0.99 21.00 8.05
N GLU A 512 0.13 20.85 8.77
CA GLU A 512 0.15 20.50 10.18
C GLU A 512 -0.69 21.47 11.05
N THR A 513 -0.64 22.77 10.73
CA THR A 513 -1.37 23.83 11.42
C THR A 513 -2.90 23.68 11.36
N PHE A 514 -3.43 22.91 10.40
CA PHE A 514 -4.86 22.68 10.23
C PHE A 514 -5.35 21.34 10.82
N LYS A 515 -4.45 20.48 11.33
CA LYS A 515 -4.81 19.15 11.85
C LYS A 515 -5.91 19.22 12.92
N SER A 516 -5.80 20.13 13.88
CA SER A 516 -6.76 20.25 14.99
C SER A 516 -8.14 20.75 14.56
N ALA A 517 -8.24 21.42 13.42
CA ALA A 517 -9.49 22.00 12.92
C ALA A 517 -10.29 21.04 12.02
N VAL A 518 -9.61 20.04 11.43
CA VAL A 518 -10.19 19.21 10.34
C VAL A 518 -10.06 17.70 10.61
N ALA A 519 -9.21 17.26 11.53
CA ALA A 519 -9.05 15.82 11.79
C ALA A 519 -10.25 15.23 12.54
N GLU A 520 -10.88 14.24 11.90
CA GLU A 520 -11.89 13.39 12.54
C GLU A 520 -11.23 12.05 12.96
N PRO A 521 -11.67 11.42 14.07
CA PRO A 521 -11.19 10.10 14.45
C PRO A 521 -11.35 9.09 13.29
N GLY A 522 -10.23 8.51 12.85
CA GLY A 522 -10.20 7.57 11.73
C GLY A 522 -10.15 8.21 10.32
N ARG A 523 -10.21 9.55 10.21
CA ARG A 523 -10.12 10.27 8.94
C ARG A 523 -9.27 11.55 9.10
N PRO A 524 -7.94 11.41 9.28
CA PRO A 524 -7.05 12.57 9.35
C PRO A 524 -7.01 13.33 8.02
N ILE A 525 -6.57 14.58 8.07
CA ILE A 525 -6.57 15.52 6.93
C ILE A 525 -5.90 14.94 5.67
N GLY A 526 -4.86 14.10 5.83
CA GLY A 526 -4.21 13.43 4.71
C GLY A 526 -5.20 12.62 3.86
N TYR A 527 -6.11 11.86 4.47
CA TYR A 527 -7.13 11.10 3.72
C TYR A 527 -8.06 12.00 2.91
N LEU A 528 -8.40 13.18 3.40
CA LEU A 528 -9.26 14.13 2.68
C LEU A 528 -8.61 14.62 1.38
N PHE A 529 -7.29 14.85 1.41
CA PHE A 529 -6.54 15.19 0.21
C PHE A 529 -6.50 14.02 -0.77
N LEU A 530 -6.20 12.81 -0.32
CA LEU A 530 -6.19 11.62 -1.18
C LEU A 530 -7.55 11.39 -1.88
N ASP A 531 -8.63 11.41 -1.10
CA ASP A 531 -10.02 11.25 -1.59
C ASP A 531 -10.37 12.31 -2.64
N LYS A 532 -9.81 13.52 -2.50
CA LYS A 532 -10.05 14.60 -3.46
C LYS A 532 -9.17 14.47 -4.69
N LEU A 533 -7.89 14.14 -4.53
CA LEU A 533 -6.87 14.14 -5.58
C LEU A 533 -7.08 13.02 -6.60
N PHE A 534 -7.31 11.79 -6.14
CA PHE A 534 -7.39 10.62 -7.00
C PHE A 534 -8.83 10.19 -7.22
N GLN A 535 -9.19 9.90 -8.47
CA GLN A 535 -10.49 9.31 -8.80
C GLN A 535 -10.52 7.81 -8.48
N LEU A 536 -9.35 7.17 -8.47
CA LEU A 536 -9.22 5.75 -8.18
C LEU A 536 -7.93 5.48 -7.41
N SER A 537 -8.05 4.94 -6.21
CA SER A 537 -6.90 4.44 -5.43
C SER A 537 -6.94 2.92 -5.40
N VAL A 538 -5.90 2.30 -5.92
CA VAL A 538 -5.79 0.85 -6.12
C VAL A 538 -4.68 0.30 -5.24
N PRO A 539 -5.01 -0.45 -4.18
CA PRO A 539 -3.99 -1.09 -3.35
C PRO A 539 -3.31 -2.22 -4.11
N MET A 540 -1.99 -2.30 -3.97
CA MET A 540 -1.17 -3.34 -4.54
C MET A 540 -1.53 -4.69 -3.90
N PRO A 541 -1.92 -5.70 -4.70
CA PRO A 541 -2.18 -7.03 -4.20
C PRO A 541 -0.98 -7.56 -3.42
N LYS A 542 -1.23 -8.15 -2.25
CA LYS A 542 -0.24 -8.92 -1.50
C LYS A 542 -0.20 -10.33 -2.08
N LEU A 543 0.99 -10.92 -2.15
CA LEU A 543 1.13 -12.32 -2.56
C LEU A 543 0.45 -13.22 -1.52
N GLY A 544 -0.34 -14.19 -1.99
CA GLY A 544 -0.89 -15.24 -1.15
C GLY A 544 0.21 -16.23 -0.74
N GLY A 545 -0.14 -17.19 0.14
CA GLY A 545 0.84 -18.18 0.61
C GLY A 545 1.51 -18.94 -0.54
N ALA A 546 0.73 -19.40 -1.53
CA ALA A 546 1.29 -20.12 -2.67
C ALA A 546 2.11 -19.22 -3.61
N GLY A 547 1.67 -17.98 -3.86
CA GLY A 547 2.45 -17.01 -4.63
C GLY A 547 3.79 -16.68 -3.98
N ARG A 548 3.81 -16.56 -2.64
CA ARG A 548 5.06 -16.35 -1.87
C ARG A 548 5.98 -17.55 -1.95
N ASP A 549 5.46 -18.76 -1.80
CA ASP A 549 6.24 -19.99 -1.90
C ASP A 549 6.86 -20.12 -3.30
N LEU A 550 6.08 -19.90 -4.36
CA LEU A 550 6.57 -19.94 -5.75
C LEU A 550 7.63 -18.87 -6.02
N TYR A 551 7.39 -17.63 -5.60
CA TYR A 551 8.35 -16.54 -5.75
C TYR A 551 9.65 -16.84 -5.01
N PHE A 552 9.56 -17.27 -3.75
CA PHE A 552 10.72 -17.54 -2.91
C PHE A 552 11.48 -18.79 -3.35
N GLY A 553 10.78 -19.86 -3.76
CA GLY A 553 11.39 -21.04 -4.36
C GLY A 553 12.12 -20.71 -5.65
N GLY A 554 11.56 -19.83 -6.49
CA GLY A 554 12.24 -19.30 -7.66
C GLY A 554 13.55 -18.59 -7.32
N LEU A 555 13.56 -17.74 -6.29
CA LEU A 555 14.77 -17.05 -5.82
C LEU A 555 15.85 -18.03 -5.29
N LEU A 556 15.42 -19.11 -4.64
CA LEU A 556 16.30 -20.14 -4.09
C LEU A 556 16.72 -21.20 -5.13
N GLY A 557 16.13 -21.18 -6.33
CA GLY A 557 16.33 -22.22 -7.34
C GLY A 557 15.75 -23.58 -6.93
N VAL A 558 14.74 -23.61 -6.06
CA VAL A 558 14.09 -24.82 -5.57
C VAL A 558 12.73 -24.97 -6.26
N SER A 559 12.46 -26.16 -6.79
CA SER A 559 11.16 -26.47 -7.37
C SER A 559 10.10 -26.58 -6.26
N VAL A 560 9.11 -25.69 -6.29
CA VAL A 560 7.90 -25.81 -5.48
C VAL A 560 6.94 -26.70 -6.23
N ALA A 561 6.45 -27.76 -5.58
CA ALA A 561 5.46 -28.66 -6.17
C ALA A 561 4.24 -27.85 -6.63
N ALA A 562 3.94 -27.91 -7.92
CA ALA A 562 2.71 -27.33 -8.45
C ALA A 562 1.51 -28.11 -7.88
N PRO A 563 0.41 -27.45 -7.48
CA PRO A 563 -0.78 -28.15 -7.02
C PRO A 563 -1.35 -29.04 -8.13
N SER A 564 -2.08 -30.08 -7.73
CA SER A 564 -2.71 -31.02 -8.66
C SER A 564 -3.61 -30.27 -9.68
N PRO A 565 -3.37 -30.42 -11.00
CA PRO A 565 -4.12 -29.72 -12.04
C PRO A 565 -5.66 -29.91 -12.07
N PRO A 566 -6.27 -31.06 -11.69
CA PRO A 566 -7.70 -31.28 -11.96
C PRO A 566 -8.65 -30.36 -11.16
N THR A 567 -8.27 -29.92 -9.96
CA THR A 567 -9.12 -29.03 -9.14
C THR A 567 -9.12 -27.59 -9.66
N ALA A 568 -8.01 -27.13 -10.25
CA ALA A 568 -7.93 -25.79 -10.83
C ALA A 568 -8.75 -25.69 -12.11
N ASP A 569 -8.76 -26.73 -12.94
CA ASP A 569 -9.54 -26.76 -14.18
C ASP A 569 -11.05 -26.76 -13.92
N GLN A 570 -11.51 -27.44 -12.87
CA GLN A 570 -12.91 -27.39 -12.44
C GLN A 570 -13.34 -25.99 -12.02
N VAL A 571 -12.53 -25.30 -11.20
CA VAL A 571 -12.83 -23.93 -10.78
C VAL A 571 -12.78 -22.97 -11.97
N ARG A 572 -11.86 -23.16 -12.93
CA ARG A 572 -11.84 -22.38 -14.18
C ARG A 572 -13.12 -22.53 -14.97
N ALA A 573 -13.57 -23.76 -15.18
CA ALA A 573 -14.81 -24.02 -15.90
C ALA A 573 -16.01 -23.38 -15.20
N ALA A 574 -16.07 -23.44 -13.86
CA ALA A 574 -17.12 -22.79 -13.07
C ALA A 574 -17.08 -21.26 -13.20
N LEU A 575 -15.90 -20.64 -13.20
CA LEU A 575 -15.74 -19.20 -13.41
C LEU A 575 -16.21 -18.78 -14.81
N THR A 576 -15.85 -19.54 -15.84
CA THR A 576 -16.30 -19.26 -17.21
C THR A 576 -17.81 -19.40 -17.37
N ALA A 577 -18.43 -20.32 -16.64
CA ALA A 577 -19.88 -20.53 -16.65
C ALA A 577 -20.66 -19.50 -15.82
N SER A 578 -20.00 -18.74 -14.94
CA SER A 578 -20.65 -17.77 -14.06
C SER A 578 -21.29 -16.64 -14.87
N SER A 579 -22.51 -16.25 -14.49
CA SER A 579 -23.35 -15.31 -15.24
C SER A 579 -23.39 -13.90 -14.67
N ASP A 580 -23.06 -13.73 -13.39
CA ASP A 580 -22.98 -12.44 -12.71
C ASP A 580 -21.73 -12.32 -11.81
N GLU A 581 -21.45 -11.10 -11.34
CA GLU A 581 -20.28 -10.80 -10.51
C GLU A 581 -20.30 -11.56 -9.17
N ILE A 582 -21.49 -11.76 -8.58
CA ILE A 582 -21.64 -12.40 -7.28
C ILE A 582 -21.28 -13.88 -7.39
N GLU A 583 -21.74 -14.56 -8.45
CA GLU A 583 -21.44 -15.96 -8.74
C GLU A 583 -19.94 -16.18 -8.93
N VAL A 584 -19.25 -15.26 -9.62
CA VAL A 584 -17.79 -15.30 -9.78
C VAL A 584 -17.09 -15.19 -8.42
N LEU A 585 -17.51 -14.24 -7.58
CA LEU A 585 -16.94 -14.04 -6.25
C LEU A 585 -17.22 -15.21 -5.30
N GLU A 586 -18.40 -15.81 -5.36
CA GLU A 586 -18.74 -17.01 -4.58
C GLU A 586 -17.92 -18.22 -5.01
N THR A 587 -17.75 -18.41 -6.32
CA THR A 587 -16.93 -19.50 -6.87
C THR A 587 -15.49 -19.37 -6.39
N LEU A 588 -14.93 -18.16 -6.42
CA LEU A 588 -13.61 -17.86 -5.83
C LEU A 588 -13.58 -18.13 -4.32
N ALA A 589 -14.60 -17.71 -3.58
CA ALA A 589 -14.65 -17.86 -2.12
C ALA A 589 -14.70 -19.33 -1.68
N LYS A 590 -15.39 -20.19 -2.44
CA LYS A 590 -15.47 -21.65 -2.21
C LYS A 590 -14.18 -22.39 -2.60
N ALA A 591 -13.36 -21.83 -3.48
CA ALA A 591 -12.09 -22.43 -3.90
C ALA A 591 -11.04 -22.42 -2.77
N GLU A 592 -10.23 -23.49 -2.70
CA GLU A 592 -9.08 -23.61 -1.82
C GLU A 592 -8.08 -22.46 -2.05
N PRO A 593 -7.39 -21.90 -1.02
CA PRO A 593 -6.54 -20.72 -1.17
C PRO A 593 -5.51 -20.78 -2.31
N ARG A 594 -4.87 -21.94 -2.52
CA ARG A 594 -3.88 -22.14 -3.60
C ARG A 594 -4.54 -22.10 -4.99
N VAL A 595 -5.70 -22.74 -5.15
CA VAL A 595 -6.46 -22.76 -6.40
C VAL A 595 -7.03 -21.38 -6.70
N ARG A 596 -7.60 -20.71 -5.69
CA ARG A 596 -8.11 -19.34 -5.78
C ARG A 596 -7.06 -18.38 -6.33
N GLU A 597 -5.83 -18.47 -5.84
CA GLU A 597 -4.74 -17.61 -6.31
C GLU A 597 -4.38 -17.88 -7.78
N MET A 598 -4.45 -19.13 -8.24
CA MET A 598 -4.21 -19.52 -9.64
C MET A 598 -5.27 -19.03 -10.63
N VAL A 599 -6.53 -19.00 -10.21
CA VAL A 599 -7.66 -18.61 -11.08
C VAL A 599 -8.08 -17.16 -10.90
N ALA A 600 -7.47 -16.43 -9.98
CA ALA A 600 -7.82 -15.04 -9.65
C ALA A 600 -7.80 -14.11 -10.87
N SER A 601 -6.82 -14.26 -11.78
CA SER A 601 -6.76 -13.46 -13.01
C SER A 601 -7.95 -13.73 -13.94
N GLN A 602 -8.34 -15.00 -14.07
CA GLN A 602 -9.46 -15.42 -14.92
C GLN A 602 -10.80 -14.96 -14.34
N ALA A 603 -10.94 -14.99 -13.02
CA ALA A 603 -12.11 -14.46 -12.34
C ALA A 603 -12.23 -12.94 -12.53
N VAL A 604 -11.11 -12.20 -12.44
CA VAL A 604 -11.09 -10.77 -12.71
C VAL A 604 -11.47 -10.47 -14.16
N GLU A 605 -10.94 -11.23 -15.13
CA GLU A 605 -11.33 -11.10 -16.54
C GLU A 605 -12.83 -11.33 -16.73
N ARG A 606 -13.39 -12.38 -16.12
CA ARG A 606 -14.82 -12.68 -16.18
C ARG A 606 -15.71 -11.57 -15.60
N ILE A 607 -15.34 -11.03 -14.43
CA ILE A 607 -16.07 -9.90 -13.80
C ILE A 607 -16.11 -8.69 -14.73
N LEU A 608 -15.08 -8.53 -15.55
CA LEU A 608 -14.97 -7.43 -16.46
C LEU A 608 -15.65 -7.70 -17.81
N ASP A 609 -16.18 -8.89 -18.10
CA ASP A 609 -16.90 -9.14 -19.34
C ASP A 609 -18.23 -8.36 -19.37
N ALA A 610 -18.60 -7.89 -20.57
CA ALA A 610 -19.73 -6.98 -20.74
C ALA A 610 -21.09 -7.62 -20.37
N ASP A 611 -21.22 -8.93 -20.54
CA ASP A 611 -22.43 -9.69 -20.16
C ASP A 611 -22.60 -9.80 -18.65
N VAL A 612 -21.49 -9.96 -17.90
CA VAL A 612 -21.49 -9.98 -16.43
C VAL A 612 -21.79 -8.61 -15.84
N GLN A 613 -21.23 -7.54 -16.43
CA GLN A 613 -21.47 -6.18 -15.95
C GLN A 613 -22.90 -5.68 -16.23
N GLY A 614 -23.58 -6.22 -17.24
CA GLY A 614 -24.95 -5.81 -17.59
C GLY A 614 -26.04 -6.41 -16.68
N LEU A 615 -25.75 -7.51 -15.97
CA LEU A 615 -26.71 -8.28 -15.17
C LEU A 615 -26.56 -8.06 -13.66
N SER A 616 -25.49 -7.44 -13.20
CA SER A 616 -25.22 -7.26 -11.78
C SER A 616 -26.11 -6.15 -11.17
N HIS A 617 -26.97 -6.53 -10.23
CA HIS A 617 -27.52 -5.55 -9.28
C HIS A 617 -26.36 -4.83 -8.59
N HIS A 618 -26.35 -3.51 -8.62
CA HIS A 618 -25.23 -2.72 -8.12
C HIS A 618 -24.94 -3.09 -6.66
N ALA A 619 -23.88 -3.87 -6.41
CA ALA A 619 -23.61 -4.50 -5.12
C ALA A 619 -23.43 -3.47 -3.98
N LEU A 620 -23.13 -2.22 -4.35
CA LEU A 620 -23.00 -1.08 -3.45
C LEU A 620 -24.34 -0.48 -3.01
N ALA A 621 -25.46 -0.77 -3.69
CA ALA A 621 -26.78 -0.25 -3.34
C ALA A 621 -27.19 -0.61 -1.90
N LYS A 622 -26.78 -1.79 -1.41
CA LYS A 622 -27.01 -2.23 -0.02
C LYS A 622 -26.29 -1.38 1.02
N PHE A 623 -25.25 -0.66 0.63
CA PHE A 623 -24.47 0.24 1.48
C PHE A 623 -24.94 1.70 1.37
N SER A 624 -26.05 1.98 0.68
CA SER A 624 -26.64 3.34 0.60
C SER A 624 -26.83 4.01 1.96
N ARG A 625 -27.12 3.24 3.02
CA ARG A 625 -27.27 3.74 4.40
C ARG A 625 -25.95 4.21 5.04
N LEU A 626 -24.81 3.84 4.48
CA LEU A 626 -23.48 4.27 4.93
C LEU A 626 -23.00 5.54 4.21
N LEU A 627 -23.75 6.03 3.21
CA LEU A 627 -23.48 7.33 2.63
C LEU A 627 -23.75 8.40 3.69
N HIS A 628 -22.74 9.23 3.95
CA HIS A 628 -22.90 10.39 4.81
C HIS A 628 -24.01 11.28 4.23
N SER A 629 -24.84 11.86 5.10
CA SER A 629 -25.78 12.87 4.66
C SER A 629 -25.00 14.06 4.11
N ASN A 630 -24.95 14.18 2.78
CA ASN A 630 -24.39 15.38 2.16
C ASN A 630 -25.16 16.59 2.67
N ARG A 631 -24.48 17.52 3.37
CA ARG A 631 -24.94 18.92 3.40
C ARG A 631 -24.68 19.48 2.01
N ALA A 632 -25.60 19.25 1.09
CA ALA A 632 -25.52 19.75 -0.26
C ALA A 632 -25.45 21.29 -0.28
N ARG A 633 -24.55 21.81 -1.12
CA ARG A 633 -24.93 22.79 -2.14
C ARG A 633 -24.34 22.35 -3.47
#